data_AF-A0A1D2IJQ9-F1
#
_entry.id   AF-A0A1D2IJQ9-F1
#
_cell.length_a   1.000
_cell.length_b   1.000
_cell.length_c   1.000
_cell.angle_alpha   90.00
_cell.angle_beta   90.00
_cell.angle_gamma   90.00
#
_symmetry.space_group_name_H-M   'P 1'
#
loop_
_entity.id
_entity.type
_entity.pdbx_description
1 polymer ?
#
loop_
_entity_poly.entity_id
_entity_poly.type
_entity_poly.pdbx_seq_one_letter_code
_entity_poly.pdbx_strand_id
1 'polypeptide(L)'
;MADADGPAGAEPAGGEADVLDRLDPVVLHHIVNTLGWPDLRPLQRAAVTPLMDGEDAVLLAPTAGGKTEAACFPLLSAMAEHRWTGTSVLYLCPLKALLNNLVVRVDTYAQWLGRRAALWHGDTKESQRQRIRTEAPDVLLTTPESLEAMLIGVKTDHARLLGGVRAVVVDEVHAFAGDDRGWHLLAVLERLERVTGRPIQRVGLSATVGNPEHLLRWLQGAGAGTRAGQVVAPGVRFPASDGAGDGDPTAAEQTSRPAGDVELDYVGSLDNVAKLIAALHRGEKRLVFCDSRAQVEQLGAALRAREVTVFLSHASLSIDERNRSEQAFAEARDCVIVSTSTLELGIDVGDLDRVIQIDSPASVASFLQRLGRTGRRADTVRNCLFLTTRKDSLLQAAGLLLLWSRWWVEPVLPPPEPRHLVAQQLLAVTLQQHKLGDQLWDREWNGLTPFDRSAEPILRHLTEEGFLDTDGGLLFVGPEAERRFGRRHFIELTASFTAPPQFTVLSGRTEIGRTDPSVLTEERPGPRRLLLGGRSWQVTYIDWLRKRVFVEPADGGGVAKWMSGGIAGLSYALTRAMREVLLGTDPPVVLTRRAEAYLAEQRETDAPDTVHPHTTLVTRVGSDVRWWTWAGYRANATLAATLQSVADPLQRPTDCWLRLREDLTPADWHAARENVGANLVLPDVDPRAVRGLKFSAALPEHLAVATVAARLADFQGARAVLSQPVRLVGLSGSA
;
A
#
# COMPACT_ATOMS: atom_id res chain seq x y z
N MET A 1 64.20 -16.12 48.36
CA MET A 1 63.47 -17.39 48.20
C MET A 1 61.99 -17.03 48.08
N ALA A 2 61.40 -17.36 46.93
CA ALA A 2 59.98 -17.32 46.56
C ALA A 2 59.30 -15.96 46.30
N ASP A 3 59.28 -15.61 45.01
CA ASP A 3 58.19 -15.12 44.13
C ASP A 3 56.82 -14.75 44.72
N ALA A 4 56.31 -13.60 44.27
CA ALA A 4 54.92 -13.43 43.82
C ALA A 4 54.85 -12.24 42.83
N ASP A 5 55.13 -12.54 41.57
CA ASP A 5 54.90 -11.68 40.41
C ASP A 5 53.39 -11.68 40.12
N GLY A 6 52.71 -10.56 40.38
CA GLY A 6 51.30 -10.35 40.04
C GLY A 6 51.20 -9.57 38.73
N PRO A 7 50.43 -10.01 37.73
CA PRO A 7 50.44 -9.38 36.43
C PRO A 7 49.83 -7.98 36.54
N ALA A 8 50.56 -6.99 36.02
CA ALA A 8 50.05 -5.67 35.72
C ALA A 8 48.73 -5.80 34.94
N GLY A 9 47.68 -5.18 35.46
CA GLY A 9 46.37 -5.17 34.84
C GLY A 9 46.49 -4.74 33.38
N ALA A 10 46.06 -5.62 32.48
CA ALA A 10 45.86 -5.30 31.09
C ALA A 10 44.94 -4.08 31.01
N GLU A 11 45.44 -3.00 30.41
CA GLU A 11 44.59 -1.94 29.88
C GLU A 11 43.51 -2.58 28.99
N PRO A 12 42.23 -2.17 29.10
CA PRO A 12 41.22 -2.65 28.17
C PRO A 12 41.59 -2.14 26.76
N ALA A 13 42.10 -3.06 25.95
CA ALA A 13 42.32 -2.84 24.54
C ALA A 13 40.98 -2.61 23.83
N GLY A 14 40.88 -1.47 23.13
CA GLY A 14 39.87 -1.20 22.11
C GLY A 14 38.54 -0.64 22.63
N GLY A 15 38.47 0.67 22.85
CA GLY A 15 37.18 1.36 22.86
C GLY A 15 36.59 1.31 21.45
N GLU A 16 35.48 0.62 21.26
CA GLU A 16 34.65 0.79 20.06
C GLU A 16 34.30 2.28 19.95
N ALA A 17 34.66 2.92 18.83
CA ALA A 17 34.23 4.29 18.55
C ALA A 17 32.69 4.35 18.60
N ASP A 18 32.13 5.37 19.26
CA ASP A 18 30.68 5.49 19.33
C ASP A 18 30.15 5.67 17.91
N VAL A 19 29.05 5.00 17.57
CA VAL A 19 28.36 5.16 16.30
C VAL A 19 28.01 6.64 16.03
N LEU A 20 27.81 7.43 17.10
CA LEU A 20 27.61 8.88 16.98
C LEU A 20 28.82 9.62 16.38
N ASP A 21 30.06 9.14 16.59
CA ASP A 21 31.28 9.76 16.06
C ASP A 21 31.35 9.68 14.52
N ARG A 22 30.50 8.84 13.89
CA ARG A 22 30.36 8.78 12.43
C ARG A 22 29.49 9.90 11.85
N LEU A 23 28.69 10.58 12.66
CA LEU A 23 27.86 11.69 12.19
C LEU A 23 28.66 13.00 12.13
N ASP A 24 28.25 13.89 11.25
CA ASP A 24 28.88 15.21 11.16
C ASP A 24 28.72 15.98 12.49
N PRO A 25 29.77 16.63 13.01
CA PRO A 25 29.72 17.37 14.28
C PRO A 25 28.60 18.41 14.34
N VAL A 26 28.24 19.04 13.21
CA VAL A 26 27.15 20.01 13.12
C VAL A 26 25.80 19.32 13.31
N VAL A 27 25.62 18.13 12.73
CA VAL A 27 24.40 17.34 12.91
C VAL A 27 24.24 16.94 14.38
N LEU A 28 25.30 16.43 15.01
CA LEU A 28 25.31 16.11 16.43
C LEU A 28 24.97 17.33 17.30
N HIS A 29 25.56 18.49 17.00
CA HIS A 29 25.26 19.74 17.70
C HIS A 29 23.76 20.07 17.66
N HIS A 30 23.12 19.96 16.50
CA HIS A 30 21.69 20.24 16.36
C HIS A 30 20.79 19.18 16.99
N ILE A 31 21.17 17.90 16.96
CA ILE A 31 20.44 16.83 17.68
C ILE A 31 20.35 17.18 19.17
N VAL A 32 21.46 17.55 19.80
CA VAL A 32 21.49 17.86 21.23
C VAL A 32 20.87 19.23 21.54
N ASN A 33 21.28 20.28 20.84
CA ASN A 33 20.95 21.66 21.23
C ASN A 33 19.66 22.20 20.60
N THR A 34 19.29 21.73 19.41
CA THR A 34 18.08 22.20 18.71
C THR A 34 16.90 21.27 18.92
N LEU A 35 17.12 19.96 18.79
CA LEU A 35 16.06 18.96 19.02
C LEU A 35 15.92 18.58 20.49
N GLY A 36 16.93 18.88 21.33
CA GLY A 36 16.90 18.56 22.75
C GLY A 36 16.99 17.06 23.03
N TRP A 37 17.53 16.27 22.09
CA TRP A 37 17.59 14.82 22.23
C TRP A 37 18.88 14.44 22.94
N PRO A 38 18.81 13.76 24.11
CA PRO A 38 20.00 13.33 24.83
C PRO A 38 20.73 12.20 24.09
N ASP A 39 20.00 11.45 23.27
CA ASP A 39 20.53 10.38 22.42
C ASP A 39 19.62 10.13 21.21
N LEU A 40 20.15 9.43 20.20
CA LEU A 40 19.41 8.86 19.07
C LEU A 40 18.50 7.71 19.51
N ARG A 41 17.35 7.61 18.86
CA ARG A 41 16.44 6.47 19.02
C ARG A 41 17.07 5.19 18.45
N PRO A 42 16.64 3.98 18.87
CA PRO A 42 17.24 2.72 18.43
C PRO A 42 17.37 2.57 16.92
N LEU A 43 16.32 2.92 16.15
CA LEU A 43 16.38 2.87 14.69
C LEU A 43 17.40 3.88 14.12
N GLN A 44 17.41 5.11 14.65
CA GLN A 44 18.30 6.17 14.18
C GLN A 44 19.76 5.78 14.40
N ARG A 45 20.09 5.25 15.59
CA ARG A 45 21.43 4.74 15.92
C ARG A 45 21.82 3.57 15.03
N ALA A 46 20.95 2.57 14.88
CA ALA A 46 21.25 1.39 14.08
C ALA A 46 21.38 1.67 12.57
N ALA A 47 20.78 2.76 12.07
CA ALA A 47 20.86 3.15 10.66
C ALA A 47 22.15 3.89 10.30
N VAL A 48 22.89 4.45 11.26
CA VAL A 48 24.06 5.31 10.98
C VAL A 48 25.13 4.56 10.18
N THR A 49 25.59 3.41 10.69
CA THR A 49 26.65 2.62 10.07
C THR A 49 26.33 2.21 8.63
N PRO A 50 25.25 1.44 8.35
CA PRO A 50 24.99 0.96 6.99
C PRO A 50 24.78 2.12 5.99
N LEU A 51 24.14 3.22 6.41
CA LEU A 51 23.91 4.35 5.51
C LEU A 51 25.19 5.14 5.22
N MET A 52 26.07 5.34 6.21
CA MET A 52 27.38 5.97 6.02
C MET A 52 28.32 5.10 5.17
N ASP A 53 28.21 3.78 5.26
CA ASP A 53 28.99 2.82 4.44
C ASP A 53 28.49 2.69 3.00
N GLY A 54 27.40 3.37 2.64
CA GLY A 54 26.83 3.34 1.30
C GLY A 54 26.02 2.07 0.99
N GLU A 55 25.65 1.29 2.02
CA GLU A 55 24.85 0.07 1.86
C GLU A 55 23.38 0.40 1.57
N ASP A 56 22.73 -0.46 0.78
CA ASP A 56 21.28 -0.39 0.62
C ASP A 56 20.61 -0.81 1.93
N ALA A 57 19.49 -0.18 2.30
CA ALA A 57 18.87 -0.48 3.60
C ALA A 57 17.35 -0.44 3.54
N VAL A 58 16.71 -1.29 4.35
CA VAL A 58 15.28 -1.15 4.67
C VAL A 58 15.15 -0.85 6.16
N LEU A 59 14.73 0.39 6.47
CA LEU A 59 14.57 0.89 7.83
C LEU A 59 13.12 0.65 8.30
N LEU A 60 12.97 -0.20 9.31
CA LEU A 60 11.67 -0.57 9.87
C LEU A 60 11.53 -0.03 11.28
N ALA A 61 10.55 0.85 11.46
CA ALA A 61 10.07 1.21 12.78
C ALA A 61 8.60 1.63 12.70
N PRO A 62 7.83 1.45 13.79
CA PRO A 62 6.48 1.96 13.89
C PRO A 62 6.36 3.44 13.51
N THR A 63 5.13 3.89 13.24
CA THR A 63 4.85 5.31 13.04
C THR A 63 5.35 6.11 14.24
N ALA A 64 5.93 7.29 13.98
CA ALA A 64 6.69 8.10 14.93
C ALA A 64 8.02 7.49 15.45
N GLY A 65 8.54 6.42 14.84
CA GLY A 65 9.84 5.81 15.19
C GLY A 65 11.09 6.59 14.76
N GLY A 66 10.95 7.80 14.19
CA GLY A 66 12.09 8.61 13.74
C GLY A 66 12.73 8.16 12.42
N LYS A 67 11.96 7.54 11.52
CA LYS A 67 12.44 6.98 10.24
C LYS A 67 13.10 8.02 9.32
N THR A 68 12.54 9.22 9.23
CA THR A 68 13.09 10.29 8.39
C THR A 68 14.48 10.69 8.90
N GLU A 69 14.63 10.90 10.20
CA GLU A 69 15.92 11.25 10.82
C GLU A 69 16.94 10.11 10.69
N ALA A 70 16.48 8.86 10.84
CA ALA A 70 17.32 7.67 10.65
C ALA A 70 17.92 7.59 9.23
N ALA A 71 17.25 8.16 8.22
CA ALA A 71 17.79 8.28 6.87
C ALA A 71 18.56 9.59 6.65
N CYS A 72 17.99 10.72 7.04
CA CYS A 72 18.53 12.04 6.72
C CYS A 72 19.85 12.33 7.43
N PHE A 73 20.01 12.02 8.72
CA PHE A 73 21.21 12.35 9.47
C PHE A 73 22.48 11.67 8.93
N PRO A 74 22.50 10.35 8.71
CA PRO A 74 23.68 9.72 8.10
C PRO A 74 23.87 10.16 6.65
N LEU A 75 22.83 10.27 5.82
CA LEU A 75 23.02 10.69 4.42
C LEU A 75 23.57 12.12 4.30
N LEU A 76 23.10 13.05 5.14
CA LEU A 76 23.63 14.42 5.19
C LEU A 76 25.08 14.46 5.69
N SER A 77 25.43 13.58 6.64
CA SER A 77 26.81 13.43 7.12
C SER A 77 27.71 12.86 6.02
N ALA A 78 27.28 11.82 5.31
CA ALA A 78 27.99 11.24 4.15
C ALA A 78 28.17 12.26 3.01
N MET A 79 27.15 13.10 2.76
CA MET A 79 27.25 14.21 1.81
C MET A 79 28.36 15.19 2.19
N ALA A 80 28.49 15.53 3.48
CA ALA A 80 29.53 16.42 3.99
C ALA A 80 30.92 15.78 3.92
N GLU A 81 31.07 14.55 4.42
CA GLU A 81 32.32 13.79 4.45
C GLU A 81 32.89 13.59 3.04
N HIS A 82 32.05 13.14 2.10
CA HIS A 82 32.45 12.85 0.73
C HIS A 82 32.26 14.04 -0.23
N ARG A 83 31.91 15.22 0.29
CA ARG A 83 31.77 16.48 -0.46
C ARG A 83 30.88 16.35 -1.70
N TRP A 84 29.71 15.72 -1.56
CA TRP A 84 28.74 15.61 -2.66
C TRP A 84 28.21 17.01 -3.04
N THR A 85 28.07 17.28 -4.33
CA THR A 85 27.69 18.59 -4.90
C THR A 85 26.56 18.46 -5.91
N GLY A 86 25.68 19.48 -5.97
CA GLY A 86 24.48 19.42 -6.81
C GLY A 86 23.47 18.41 -6.26
N THR A 87 22.44 18.08 -7.05
CA THR A 87 21.43 17.11 -6.61
C THR A 87 22.09 15.75 -6.37
N SER A 88 22.24 15.39 -5.10
CA SER A 88 22.98 14.20 -4.67
C SER A 88 22.09 13.19 -3.96
N VAL A 89 20.99 13.66 -3.34
CA VAL A 89 19.99 12.78 -2.70
C VAL A 89 18.62 13.03 -3.30
N LEU A 90 17.95 11.95 -3.70
CA LEU A 90 16.52 11.99 -4.04
C LEU A 90 15.72 11.42 -2.87
N TYR A 91 14.63 12.09 -2.51
CA TYR A 91 13.69 11.59 -1.51
C TYR A 91 12.33 11.40 -2.17
N LEU A 92 11.94 10.14 -2.33
CA LEU A 92 10.74 9.71 -3.05
C LEU A 92 9.63 9.36 -2.08
N CYS A 93 8.41 9.81 -2.36
CA CYS A 93 7.23 9.47 -1.56
C CYS A 93 6.05 9.06 -2.45
N PRO A 94 5.14 8.20 -1.96
CA PRO A 94 4.00 7.75 -2.74
C PRO A 94 2.94 8.84 -2.90
N LEU A 95 2.89 9.82 -2.00
CA LEU A 95 1.86 10.86 -1.95
C LEU A 95 2.46 12.27 -1.94
N LYS A 96 1.88 13.17 -2.73
CA LYS A 96 2.25 14.60 -2.74
C LYS A 96 2.05 15.28 -1.38
N ALA A 97 0.98 14.91 -0.67
CA ALA A 97 0.70 15.44 0.67
C ALA A 97 1.81 15.10 1.67
N LEU A 98 2.40 13.90 1.56
CA LEU A 98 3.53 13.50 2.40
C LEU A 98 4.75 14.38 2.09
N LEU A 99 5.08 14.58 0.80
CA LEU A 99 6.19 15.46 0.41
C LEU A 99 6.02 16.89 0.91
N ASN A 100 4.81 17.46 0.82
CA ASN A 100 4.53 18.81 1.29
C ASN A 100 4.78 18.98 2.79
N ASN A 101 4.48 17.94 3.59
CA ASN A 101 4.77 17.94 5.02
C ASN A 101 6.26 17.72 5.32
N LEU A 102 6.95 16.92 4.51
CA LEU A 102 8.36 16.58 4.73
C LEU A 102 9.34 17.66 4.28
N VAL A 103 9.04 18.43 3.23
CA VAL A 103 10.01 19.37 2.63
C VAL A 103 10.54 20.38 3.63
N VAL A 104 9.69 20.96 4.49
CA VAL A 104 10.11 21.96 5.48
C VAL A 104 11.10 21.34 6.48
N ARG A 105 10.82 20.12 6.92
CA ARG A 105 11.62 19.39 7.89
C ARG A 105 12.97 18.94 7.29
N VAL A 106 12.95 18.37 6.08
CA VAL A 106 14.17 17.95 5.38
C VAL A 106 15.04 19.16 4.99
N ASP A 107 14.43 20.27 4.56
CA ASP A 107 15.16 21.51 4.26
C ASP A 107 15.82 22.10 5.51
N THR A 108 15.14 22.05 6.66
CA THR A 108 15.72 22.47 7.94
C THR A 108 17.00 21.68 8.27
N TYR A 109 16.96 20.34 8.11
CA TYR A 109 18.13 19.50 8.35
C TYR A 109 19.26 19.76 7.34
N ALA A 110 18.91 19.98 6.06
CA ALA A 110 19.89 20.32 5.04
C ALA A 110 20.58 21.66 5.31
N GLN A 111 19.82 22.67 5.76
CA GLN A 111 20.32 24.01 6.05
C GLN A 111 21.36 24.05 7.18
N TRP A 112 21.31 23.12 8.14
CA TRP A 112 22.33 22.99 9.18
C TRP A 112 23.75 22.84 8.59
N LEU A 113 23.86 22.16 7.45
CA LEU A 113 25.12 21.93 6.74
C LEU A 113 25.31 22.87 5.54
N GLY A 114 24.54 23.97 5.46
CA GLY A 114 24.61 24.92 4.35
C GLY A 114 24.07 24.36 3.02
N ARG A 115 23.23 23.33 3.06
CA ARG A 115 22.62 22.68 1.89
C ARG A 115 21.17 23.10 1.72
N ARG A 116 20.59 22.78 0.56
CA ARG A 116 19.19 23.11 0.24
C ARG A 116 18.40 21.87 -0.17
N ALA A 117 17.19 21.75 0.36
CA ALA A 117 16.20 20.82 -0.15
C ALA A 117 15.13 21.56 -0.98
N ALA A 118 14.62 20.92 -2.03
CA ALA A 118 13.50 21.47 -2.81
C ALA A 118 12.48 20.41 -3.18
N LEU A 119 11.27 20.87 -3.49
CA LEU A 119 10.12 20.02 -3.82
C LEU A 119 9.75 20.13 -5.29
N TRP A 120 9.68 18.99 -5.98
CA TRP A 120 9.14 18.89 -7.33
C TRP A 120 8.13 17.76 -7.44
N HIS A 121 6.86 18.09 -7.65
CA HIS A 121 5.82 17.16 -8.09
C HIS A 121 4.89 17.79 -9.15
N GLY A 122 3.83 17.06 -9.52
CA GLY A 122 2.88 17.48 -10.54
C GLY A 122 2.21 18.85 -10.34
N ASP A 123 2.15 19.39 -9.11
CA ASP A 123 1.50 20.68 -8.80
C ASP A 123 2.51 21.81 -8.55
N THR A 124 3.81 21.51 -8.59
CA THR A 124 4.88 22.52 -8.51
C THR A 124 4.74 23.49 -9.68
N LYS A 125 4.73 24.79 -9.39
CA LYS A 125 4.56 25.84 -10.40
C LYS A 125 5.76 25.84 -11.37
N GLU A 126 5.53 26.20 -12.63
CA GLU A 126 6.62 26.22 -13.62
C GLU A 126 7.77 27.15 -13.21
N SER A 127 7.49 28.28 -12.57
CA SER A 127 8.54 29.18 -12.04
C SER A 127 9.46 28.50 -11.02
N GLN A 128 8.91 27.65 -10.15
CA GLN A 128 9.67 26.86 -9.19
C GLN A 128 10.48 25.76 -9.88
N ARG A 129 9.89 25.07 -10.88
CA ARG A 129 10.60 24.07 -11.70
C ARG A 129 11.78 24.67 -12.44
N GLN A 130 11.61 25.87 -13.02
CA GLN A 130 12.69 26.59 -13.69
C GLN A 130 13.81 26.92 -12.71
N ARG A 131 13.49 27.40 -11.50
CA ARG A 131 14.50 27.65 -10.46
C ARG A 131 15.25 26.37 -10.07
N ILE A 132 14.57 25.24 -9.93
CA ILE A 132 15.24 23.95 -9.64
C ILE A 132 16.17 23.54 -10.77
N ARG A 133 15.79 23.77 -12.04
CA ARG A 133 16.68 23.49 -13.19
C ARG A 133 17.93 24.36 -13.20
N THR A 134 17.84 25.62 -12.77
CA THR A 134 18.97 26.56 -12.79
C THR A 134 19.85 26.46 -11.54
N GLU A 135 19.24 26.37 -10.37
CA GLU A 135 19.85 26.36 -9.04
C GLU A 135 19.63 25.00 -8.36
N ALA A 136 20.04 23.90 -9.00
CA ALA A 136 19.83 22.54 -8.53
C ALA A 136 20.01 22.40 -6.99
N PRO A 137 19.01 21.87 -6.25
CA PRO A 137 19.11 21.66 -4.81
C PRO A 137 20.07 20.49 -4.52
N ASP A 138 20.56 20.36 -3.28
CA ASP A 138 21.35 19.21 -2.87
C ASP A 138 20.48 17.97 -2.63
N VAL A 139 19.27 18.20 -2.11
CA VAL A 139 18.25 17.18 -1.85
C VAL A 139 16.97 17.51 -2.62
N LEU A 140 16.50 16.59 -3.45
CA LEU A 140 15.26 16.77 -4.23
C LEU A 140 14.17 15.81 -3.75
N LEU A 141 13.10 16.38 -3.19
CA LEU A 141 11.89 15.67 -2.80
C LEU A 141 10.96 15.57 -4.01
N THR A 142 10.59 14.35 -4.41
CA THR A 142 9.78 14.13 -5.61
C THR A 142 8.95 12.84 -5.57
N THR A 143 8.18 12.56 -6.63
CA THR A 143 7.48 11.29 -6.83
C THR A 143 8.11 10.53 -8.00
N PRO A 144 7.97 9.20 -8.09
CA PRO A 144 8.49 8.44 -9.24
C PRO A 144 7.96 8.94 -10.58
N GLU A 145 6.70 9.37 -10.63
CA GLU A 145 6.06 9.94 -11.83
C GLU A 145 6.69 11.27 -12.24
N SER A 146 7.05 12.09 -11.25
CA SER A 146 7.68 13.38 -11.52
C SER A 146 9.14 13.19 -11.92
N LEU A 147 9.82 12.18 -11.37
CA LEU A 147 11.16 11.77 -11.79
C LEU A 147 11.17 11.25 -13.23
N GLU A 148 10.21 10.40 -13.60
CA GLU A 148 9.99 9.97 -14.99
C GLU A 148 9.80 11.18 -15.92
N ALA A 149 8.95 12.13 -15.53
CA ALA A 149 8.74 13.37 -16.29
C ALA A 149 10.01 14.22 -16.43
N MET A 150 10.93 14.18 -15.47
CA MET A 150 12.24 14.84 -15.57
C MET A 150 13.17 14.12 -16.56
N LEU A 151 13.15 12.79 -16.59
CA LEU A 151 13.97 11.98 -17.51
C LEU A 151 13.53 12.14 -18.97
N ILE A 152 12.22 12.10 -19.24
CA ILE A 152 11.70 12.22 -20.62
C ILE A 152 11.53 13.67 -21.10
N GLY A 153 11.58 14.63 -20.17
CA GLY A 153 11.19 16.01 -20.44
C GLY A 153 12.25 16.78 -21.22
N VAL A 154 11.92 17.24 -22.43
CA VAL A 154 12.81 18.04 -23.30
C VAL A 154 13.31 19.36 -22.68
N LYS A 155 12.61 19.89 -21.67
CA LYS A 155 12.98 21.14 -20.97
C LYS A 155 13.98 20.91 -19.84
N THR A 156 14.24 19.66 -19.47
CA THR A 156 15.09 19.30 -18.35
C THR A 156 16.33 18.61 -18.89
N ASP A 157 17.49 19.23 -18.72
CA ASP A 157 18.77 18.54 -18.86
C ASP A 157 18.93 17.60 -17.67
N HIS A 158 18.45 16.36 -17.83
CA HIS A 158 18.44 15.37 -16.77
C HIS A 158 19.85 14.91 -16.38
N ALA A 159 20.82 14.95 -17.30
CA ALA A 159 22.21 14.65 -16.98
C ALA A 159 22.78 15.69 -16.00
N ARG A 160 22.54 16.99 -16.26
CA ARG A 160 22.94 18.06 -15.34
C ARG A 160 22.20 18.00 -14.00
N LEU A 161 20.88 17.81 -14.02
CA LEU A 161 20.06 17.88 -12.81
C LEU A 161 20.23 16.64 -11.92
N LEU A 162 20.35 15.44 -12.51
CA LEU A 162 20.26 14.17 -11.81
C LEU A 162 21.55 13.33 -11.86
N GLY A 163 22.54 13.66 -12.71
CA GLY A 163 23.79 12.90 -12.82
C GLY A 163 24.66 12.91 -11.55
N GLY A 164 24.40 13.86 -10.63
CA GLY A 164 25.04 13.96 -9.33
C GLY A 164 24.50 13.02 -8.26
N VAL A 165 23.38 12.32 -8.51
CA VAL A 165 22.70 11.51 -7.50
C VAL A 165 23.61 10.37 -7.00
N ARG A 166 23.56 10.11 -5.69
CA ARG A 166 24.34 9.11 -4.96
C ARG A 166 23.46 8.20 -4.12
N ALA A 167 22.40 8.76 -3.54
CA ALA A 167 21.45 8.01 -2.73
C ALA A 167 20.00 8.37 -3.07
N VAL A 168 19.11 7.39 -2.93
CA VAL A 168 17.67 7.53 -3.06
C VAL A 168 17.02 7.00 -1.79
N VAL A 169 16.26 7.86 -1.11
CA VAL A 169 15.36 7.46 -0.03
C VAL A 169 13.98 7.21 -0.62
N VAL A 170 13.41 6.03 -0.39
CA VAL A 170 12.05 5.67 -0.78
C VAL A 170 11.21 5.57 0.50
N ASP A 171 10.47 6.63 0.79
CA ASP A 171 9.57 6.67 1.94
C ASP A 171 8.31 5.85 1.68
N GLU A 172 7.78 5.22 2.73
CA GLU A 172 6.67 4.27 2.66
C GLU A 172 6.86 3.23 1.54
N VAL A 173 8.05 2.62 1.45
CA VAL A 173 8.46 1.75 0.34
C VAL A 173 7.48 0.58 0.07
N HIS A 174 6.77 0.12 1.10
CA HIS A 174 5.73 -0.91 1.00
C HIS A 174 4.54 -0.48 0.11
N ALA A 175 4.21 0.82 0.09
CA ALA A 175 3.14 1.36 -0.73
C ALA A 175 3.48 1.34 -2.23
N PHE A 176 4.76 1.27 -2.57
CA PHE A 176 5.22 1.05 -3.94
C PHE A 176 5.34 -0.44 -4.25
N ALA A 177 5.99 -1.20 -3.38
CA ALA A 177 6.32 -2.59 -3.65
C ALA A 177 5.10 -3.49 -3.87
N GLY A 178 3.93 -3.17 -3.31
CA GLY A 178 2.69 -3.92 -3.53
C GLY A 178 1.88 -3.52 -4.76
N ASP A 179 2.36 -2.57 -5.58
CA ASP A 179 1.60 -1.94 -6.65
C ASP A 179 2.43 -1.82 -7.95
N ASP A 180 1.75 -1.55 -9.07
CA ASP A 180 2.39 -1.25 -10.36
C ASP A 180 3.38 -0.08 -10.27
N ARG A 181 3.12 0.88 -9.38
CA ARG A 181 4.05 1.98 -9.11
C ARG A 181 5.42 1.50 -8.62
N GLY A 182 5.53 0.32 -8.01
CA GLY A 182 6.80 -0.27 -7.60
C GLY A 182 7.67 -0.66 -8.79
N TRP A 183 7.09 -1.33 -9.78
CA TRP A 183 7.80 -1.68 -11.02
C TRP A 183 8.21 -0.44 -11.81
N HIS A 184 7.33 0.56 -11.86
CA HIS A 184 7.65 1.86 -12.44
C HIS A 184 8.84 2.52 -11.71
N LEU A 185 8.81 2.55 -10.37
CA LEU A 185 9.91 3.07 -9.56
C LEU A 185 11.23 2.38 -9.89
N LEU A 186 11.28 1.04 -9.84
CA LEU A 186 12.51 0.30 -10.14
C LEU A 186 13.03 0.61 -11.54
N ALA A 187 12.16 0.59 -12.56
CA ALA A 187 12.56 0.90 -13.93
C ALA A 187 13.17 2.30 -14.08
N VAL A 188 12.60 3.30 -13.39
CA VAL A 188 13.13 4.66 -13.36
C VAL A 188 14.47 4.74 -12.63
N LEU A 189 14.64 4.00 -11.52
CA LEU A 189 15.91 3.94 -10.79
C LEU A 189 17.02 3.30 -11.62
N GLU A 190 16.74 2.23 -12.36
CA GLU A 190 17.73 1.60 -13.24
C GLU A 190 18.17 2.55 -14.37
N ARG A 191 17.22 3.27 -14.98
CA ARG A 191 17.53 4.32 -15.97
C ARG A 191 18.30 5.48 -15.35
N LEU A 192 18.04 5.82 -14.09
CA LEU A 192 18.79 6.85 -13.37
C LEU A 192 20.24 6.41 -13.08
N GLU A 193 20.49 5.14 -12.77
CA GLU A 193 21.86 4.60 -12.64
C GLU A 193 22.66 4.74 -13.95
N ARG A 194 22.01 4.60 -15.11
CA ARG A 194 22.63 4.88 -16.42
C ARG A 194 22.96 6.37 -16.60
N VAL A 195 22.08 7.27 -16.16
CA VAL A 195 22.33 8.73 -16.19
C VAL A 195 23.48 9.13 -15.28
N THR A 196 23.59 8.54 -14.09
CA THR A 196 24.64 8.84 -13.12
C THR A 196 25.97 8.13 -13.41
N GLY A 197 25.94 7.09 -14.26
CA GLY A 197 27.08 6.26 -14.61
C GLY A 197 27.61 5.42 -13.45
N ARG A 198 26.81 5.20 -12.40
CA ARG A 198 27.21 4.50 -11.18
C ARG A 198 26.01 3.86 -10.45
N PRO A 199 26.24 2.86 -9.60
CA PRO A 199 25.22 2.39 -8.66
C PRO A 199 24.79 3.51 -7.70
N ILE A 200 23.49 3.59 -7.40
CA ILE A 200 22.92 4.56 -6.46
C ILE A 200 22.46 3.83 -5.22
N GLN A 201 22.88 4.24 -4.02
CA GLN A 201 22.44 3.67 -2.75
C GLN A 201 20.92 3.81 -2.60
N ARG A 202 20.22 2.75 -2.19
CA ARG A 202 18.75 2.72 -2.06
C ARG A 202 18.34 2.46 -0.62
N VAL A 203 17.64 3.41 -0.02
CA VAL A 203 17.18 3.36 1.37
C VAL A 203 15.65 3.35 1.41
N GLY A 204 15.03 2.24 1.76
CA GLY A 204 13.58 2.11 1.93
C GLY A 204 13.14 2.38 3.36
N LEU A 205 12.12 3.21 3.55
CA LEU A 205 11.50 3.45 4.87
C LEU A 205 10.14 2.78 4.91
N SER A 206 9.87 1.98 5.94
CA SER A 206 8.56 1.36 6.09
C SER A 206 8.17 1.20 7.56
N ALA A 207 6.87 1.26 7.85
CA ALA A 207 6.40 1.00 9.20
C ALA A 207 6.24 -0.49 9.51
N THR A 208 5.65 -1.24 8.57
CA THR A 208 5.15 -2.60 8.82
C THR A 208 5.16 -3.43 7.55
N VAL A 209 5.94 -4.51 7.51
CA VAL A 209 6.08 -5.43 6.37
C VAL A 209 6.35 -6.83 6.91
N GLY A 210 5.67 -7.85 6.40
CA GLY A 210 5.87 -9.25 6.84
C GLY A 210 7.13 -9.92 6.29
N ASN A 211 7.74 -9.38 5.24
CA ASN A 211 8.85 -9.97 4.48
C ASN A 211 9.96 -8.95 4.15
N PRO A 212 10.59 -8.30 5.14
CA PRO A 212 11.49 -7.17 4.88
C PRO A 212 12.75 -7.52 4.10
N GLU A 213 13.30 -8.72 4.25
CA GLU A 213 14.44 -9.19 3.44
C GLU A 213 14.09 -9.35 1.96
N HIS A 214 12.86 -9.78 1.66
CA HIS A 214 12.37 -9.82 0.30
C HIS A 214 12.17 -8.40 -0.25
N LEU A 215 11.69 -7.48 0.57
CA LEU A 215 11.52 -6.08 0.21
C LEU A 215 12.87 -5.38 -0.07
N LEU A 216 13.91 -5.68 0.72
CA LEU A 216 15.28 -5.20 0.47
C LEU A 216 15.79 -5.72 -0.87
N ARG A 217 15.72 -7.04 -1.12
CA ARG A 217 16.13 -7.63 -2.40
C ARG A 217 15.36 -7.05 -3.59
N TRP A 218 14.07 -6.80 -3.43
CA TRP A 218 13.27 -6.14 -4.46
C TRP A 218 13.76 -4.70 -4.72
N LEU A 219 14.03 -3.92 -3.68
CA LEU A 219 14.47 -2.53 -3.80
C LEU A 219 15.83 -2.41 -4.52
N GLN A 220 16.72 -3.40 -4.35
CA GLN A 220 18.01 -3.50 -5.03
C GLN A 220 17.90 -3.63 -6.57
N GLY A 221 16.72 -3.95 -7.10
CA GLY A 221 16.45 -3.98 -8.54
C GLY A 221 17.35 -4.97 -9.29
N ALA A 222 18.03 -4.51 -10.34
CA ALA A 222 18.90 -5.37 -11.15
C ALA A 222 20.09 -5.95 -10.36
N GLY A 223 20.50 -5.29 -9.26
CA GLY A 223 21.56 -5.75 -8.37
C GLY A 223 21.07 -6.60 -7.19
N ALA A 224 19.85 -7.14 -7.25
CA ALA A 224 19.28 -7.96 -6.19
C ALA A 224 20.23 -9.12 -5.79
N GLY A 225 20.61 -9.15 -4.51
CA GLY A 225 21.48 -10.20 -3.96
C GLY A 225 22.97 -10.07 -4.29
N THR A 226 23.38 -9.07 -5.08
CA THR A 226 24.80 -8.78 -5.34
C THR A 226 25.28 -7.51 -4.62
N ARG A 227 24.37 -6.61 -4.30
CA ARG A 227 24.64 -5.37 -3.57
C ARG A 227 24.65 -5.61 -2.06
N ALA A 228 25.57 -4.97 -1.35
CA ALA A 228 25.55 -4.94 0.11
C ALA A 228 24.27 -4.25 0.59
N GLY A 229 23.62 -4.82 1.59
CA GLY A 229 22.48 -4.18 2.21
C GLY A 229 21.95 -4.91 3.43
N GLN A 230 21.21 -4.16 4.25
CA GLN A 230 20.74 -4.63 5.56
C GLN A 230 19.31 -4.20 5.86
N VAL A 231 18.52 -5.10 6.46
CA VAL A 231 17.28 -4.74 7.14
C VAL A 231 17.60 -4.23 8.55
N VAL A 232 17.24 -2.98 8.83
CA VAL A 232 17.43 -2.35 10.14
C VAL A 232 16.08 -2.24 10.84
N ALA A 233 15.82 -3.13 11.79
CA ALA A 233 14.51 -3.29 12.43
C ALA A 233 14.58 -3.50 13.95
N PRO A 234 15.25 -2.61 14.72
CA PRO A 234 15.43 -2.82 16.15
C PRO A 234 14.08 -2.87 16.87
N GLY A 235 13.85 -3.94 17.64
CA GLY A 235 12.63 -4.15 18.42
C GLY A 235 11.41 -4.63 17.63
N VAL A 236 11.54 -4.94 16.34
CA VAL A 236 10.48 -5.57 15.54
C VAL A 236 10.62 -7.10 15.63
N ARG A 237 9.58 -7.78 16.10
CA ARG A 237 9.52 -9.25 16.10
C ARG A 237 8.83 -9.72 14.83
N PHE A 238 9.45 -10.66 14.13
CA PHE A 238 8.84 -11.38 13.01
C PHE A 238 8.51 -12.81 13.46
N PRO A 239 7.39 -13.39 13.02
CA PRO A 239 7.15 -14.82 13.20
C PRO A 239 8.32 -15.61 12.63
N ALA A 240 8.73 -16.70 13.28
CA ALA A 240 9.69 -17.63 12.69
C ALA A 240 9.13 -18.07 11.33
N SER A 241 9.93 -17.95 10.27
CA SER A 241 9.56 -18.44 8.96
C SER A 241 9.37 -19.96 9.04
N ASP A 242 8.19 -20.46 8.65
CA ASP A 242 7.92 -21.89 8.53
C ASP A 242 8.90 -22.52 7.54
N GLY A 243 10.02 -23.04 8.05
CA GLY A 243 11.06 -23.69 7.24
C GLY A 243 12.49 -23.46 7.72
N ALA A 244 12.84 -23.96 8.92
CA ALA A 244 14.12 -24.57 9.28
C ALA A 244 14.32 -24.55 10.80
N GLY A 245 14.35 -25.73 11.42
CA GLY A 245 14.84 -25.93 12.78
C GLY A 245 13.89 -26.75 13.65
N ASP A 246 14.10 -28.07 13.70
CA ASP A 246 13.72 -28.89 14.84
C ASP A 246 14.46 -28.38 16.08
N GLY A 247 13.84 -27.44 16.78
CA GLY A 247 14.31 -26.89 18.05
C GLY A 247 13.26 -27.14 19.13
N ASP A 248 13.68 -27.82 20.18
CA ASP A 248 12.91 -28.18 21.37
C ASP A 248 12.01 -27.02 21.89
N PRO A 249 10.68 -27.18 21.98
CA PRO A 249 9.74 -26.11 22.37
C PRO A 249 9.69 -25.86 23.89
N THR A 250 10.79 -26.10 24.61
CA THR A 250 10.89 -25.96 26.07
C THR A 250 11.61 -24.69 26.50
N ALA A 251 11.17 -23.54 25.97
CA ALA A 251 11.32 -22.22 26.60
C ALA A 251 10.33 -21.24 25.95
N ALA A 252 9.04 -21.49 26.11
CA ALA A 252 8.00 -20.50 25.82
C ALA A 252 8.12 -19.33 26.81
N GLU A 253 9.06 -18.42 26.56
CA GLU A 253 8.96 -17.05 27.06
C GLU A 253 7.61 -16.51 26.60
N GLN A 254 6.75 -16.23 27.58
CA GLN A 254 5.38 -15.74 27.42
C GLN A 254 5.32 -14.69 26.30
N THR A 255 4.67 -15.06 25.21
CA THR A 255 4.52 -14.25 24.00
C THR A 255 3.61 -13.06 24.30
N SER A 256 4.18 -11.98 24.84
CA SER A 256 3.44 -10.73 25.04
C SER A 256 2.92 -10.22 23.70
N ARG A 257 1.59 -10.06 23.58
CA ARG A 257 0.92 -9.42 22.44
C ARG A 257 1.54 -8.05 22.12
N PRO A 258 1.46 -7.54 20.88
CA PRO A 258 1.94 -6.19 20.59
C PRO A 258 1.26 -5.15 21.50
N ALA A 259 2.02 -4.13 21.91
CA ALA A 259 1.52 -3.09 22.79
C ALA A 259 0.40 -2.27 22.13
N GLY A 260 -0.69 -2.06 22.87
CA GLY A 260 -1.81 -1.20 22.47
C GLY A 260 -3.11 -1.58 23.18
N ASP A 261 -3.90 -0.57 23.50
CA ASP A 261 -5.24 -0.72 24.09
C ASP A 261 -6.26 -0.86 22.97
N VAL A 262 -6.62 -2.11 22.68
CA VAL A 262 -7.54 -2.45 21.58
C VAL A 262 -8.81 -3.07 22.13
N GLU A 263 -9.94 -2.55 21.67
CA GLU A 263 -11.28 -3.01 22.02
C GLU A 263 -12.10 -3.29 20.76
N LEU A 264 -12.92 -4.34 20.78
CA LEU A 264 -13.80 -4.73 19.68
C LEU A 264 -15.27 -4.83 20.14
N ASP A 265 -16.13 -4.10 19.42
CA ASP A 265 -17.57 -4.04 19.67
C ASP A 265 -18.39 -4.34 18.40
N TYR A 266 -19.57 -4.89 18.62
CA TYR A 266 -20.60 -5.08 17.62
C TYR A 266 -21.77 -4.12 17.87
N VAL A 267 -21.99 -3.24 16.90
CA VAL A 267 -22.92 -2.10 17.00
C VAL A 267 -24.12 -2.23 16.04
N GLY A 268 -23.97 -3.08 15.01
CA GLY A 268 -25.05 -3.51 14.11
C GLY A 268 -25.53 -2.50 13.06
N SER A 269 -25.19 -1.21 13.18
CA SER A 269 -25.48 -0.22 12.14
C SER A 269 -24.61 1.04 12.25
N LEU A 270 -24.46 1.75 11.13
CA LEU A 270 -23.71 3.01 11.10
C LEU A 270 -24.40 4.13 11.91
N ASP A 271 -25.74 4.11 12.02
CA ASP A 271 -26.47 5.06 12.86
C ASP A 271 -26.19 4.85 14.35
N ASN A 272 -26.13 3.58 14.80
CA ASN A 272 -25.74 3.26 16.16
C ASN A 272 -24.28 3.60 16.44
N VAL A 273 -23.39 3.43 15.45
CA VAL A 273 -22.00 3.92 15.53
C VAL A 273 -21.98 5.43 15.76
N ALA A 274 -22.75 6.21 15.00
CA ALA A 274 -22.84 7.65 15.18
C ALA A 274 -23.37 8.04 16.57
N LYS A 275 -24.37 7.33 17.10
CA LYS A 275 -24.86 7.51 18.48
C LYS A 275 -23.74 7.25 19.50
N LEU A 276 -22.98 6.18 19.32
CA LEU A 276 -21.91 5.80 20.23
C LEU A 276 -20.77 6.82 20.23
N ILE A 277 -20.30 7.25 19.05
CA ILE A 277 -19.26 8.28 18.92
C ILE A 277 -19.71 9.63 19.51
N ALA A 278 -21.00 9.99 19.37
CA ALA A 278 -21.54 11.22 19.96
C ALA A 278 -21.69 11.16 21.50
N ALA A 279 -21.80 9.95 22.06
CA ALA A 279 -21.97 9.73 23.50
C ALA A 279 -20.64 9.49 24.23
N LEU A 280 -19.71 8.75 23.61
CA LEU A 280 -18.42 8.40 24.19
C LEU A 280 -17.36 9.48 23.95
N HIS A 281 -16.41 9.59 24.88
CA HIS A 281 -15.17 10.35 24.70
C HIS A 281 -15.40 11.82 24.28
N ARG A 282 -16.41 12.47 24.85
CA ARG A 282 -16.66 13.90 24.64
C ARG A 282 -15.47 14.72 25.16
N GLY A 283 -15.09 15.76 24.42
CA GLY A 283 -13.92 16.59 24.75
C GLY A 283 -12.59 16.06 24.18
N GLU A 284 -12.57 14.85 23.62
CA GLU A 284 -11.38 14.24 23.02
C GLU A 284 -11.32 14.45 21.50
N LYS A 285 -10.11 14.53 20.96
CA LYS A 285 -9.83 14.60 19.53
C LYS A 285 -9.73 13.19 18.94
N ARG A 286 -10.67 12.86 18.05
CA ARG A 286 -10.92 11.49 17.59
C ARG A 286 -10.75 11.35 16.07
N LEU A 287 -9.97 10.36 15.65
CA LEU A 287 -9.80 9.98 14.25
C LEU A 287 -10.59 8.70 13.97
N VAL A 288 -11.58 8.77 13.08
CA VAL A 288 -12.43 7.65 12.69
C VAL A 288 -12.06 7.19 11.29
N PHE A 289 -11.67 5.92 11.13
CA PHE A 289 -11.41 5.31 9.83
C PHE A 289 -12.63 4.54 9.30
N CYS A 290 -12.92 4.71 8.02
CA CYS A 290 -13.89 3.90 7.28
C CYS A 290 -13.27 3.38 5.98
N ASP A 291 -13.65 2.20 5.54
CA ASP A 291 -13.04 1.58 4.35
C ASP A 291 -13.71 1.99 3.03
N SER A 292 -14.77 2.82 3.09
CA SER A 292 -15.40 3.39 1.90
C SER A 292 -15.71 4.88 2.04
N ARG A 293 -15.61 5.59 0.90
CA ARG A 293 -16.00 7.01 0.81
C ARG A 293 -17.48 7.20 1.15
N ALA A 294 -18.31 6.23 0.80
CA ALA A 294 -19.74 6.25 1.14
C ALA A 294 -19.96 6.22 2.66
N GLN A 295 -19.27 5.35 3.39
CA GLN A 295 -19.35 5.31 4.85
C GLN A 295 -18.83 6.59 5.49
N VAL A 296 -17.73 7.18 4.99
CA VAL A 296 -17.22 8.47 5.49
C VAL A 296 -18.28 9.56 5.40
N GLU A 297 -18.93 9.69 4.24
CA GLU A 297 -19.97 10.69 4.00
C GLU A 297 -21.22 10.46 4.86
N GLN A 298 -21.70 9.21 4.91
CA GLN A 298 -22.88 8.83 5.70
C GLN A 298 -22.65 9.03 7.20
N LEU A 299 -21.51 8.57 7.73
CA LEU A 299 -21.17 8.74 9.14
C LEU A 299 -20.95 10.22 9.48
N GLY A 300 -20.28 10.96 8.59
CA GLY A 300 -20.11 12.40 8.71
C GLY A 300 -21.44 13.14 8.84
N ALA A 301 -22.39 12.83 7.96
CA ALA A 301 -23.74 13.41 8.03
C ALA A 301 -24.48 13.00 9.32
N ALA A 302 -24.39 11.73 9.73
CA ALA A 302 -25.05 11.22 10.93
C ALA A 302 -24.48 11.83 12.23
N LEU A 303 -23.18 12.14 12.27
CA LEU A 303 -22.53 12.84 13.37
C LEU A 303 -22.91 14.33 13.41
N ARG A 304 -22.98 15.00 12.25
CA ARG A 304 -23.45 16.40 12.17
C ARG A 304 -24.88 16.56 12.65
N ALA A 305 -25.76 15.63 12.27
CA ALA A 305 -27.15 15.63 12.72
C ALA A 305 -27.29 15.46 14.25
N ARG A 306 -26.21 15.05 14.93
CA ARG A 306 -26.12 14.90 16.39
C ARG A 306 -25.27 16.00 17.04
N GLU A 307 -25.05 17.10 16.32
CA GLU A 307 -24.32 18.28 16.80
C GLU A 307 -22.85 18.00 17.17
N VAL A 308 -22.25 16.96 16.58
CA VAL A 308 -20.81 16.68 16.72
C VAL A 308 -20.03 17.53 15.73
N THR A 309 -19.01 18.23 16.21
CA THR A 309 -18.02 18.91 15.35
C THR A 309 -17.25 17.88 14.54
N VAL A 310 -17.57 17.74 13.25
CA VAL A 310 -16.99 16.70 12.39
C VAL A 310 -16.45 17.23 11.05
N PHE A 311 -15.23 16.78 10.75
CA PHE A 311 -14.51 17.01 9.50
C PHE A 311 -14.40 15.71 8.70
N LEU A 312 -14.26 15.80 7.38
CA LEU A 312 -14.12 14.63 6.51
C LEU A 312 -12.86 14.73 5.66
N SER A 313 -12.19 13.61 5.44
CA SER A 313 -11.07 13.53 4.48
C SER A 313 -11.13 12.24 3.67
N HIS A 314 -11.28 12.35 2.35
CA HIS A 314 -11.15 11.23 1.41
C HIS A 314 -10.80 11.74 0.00
N ALA A 315 -10.27 10.87 -0.86
CA ALA A 315 -9.70 11.24 -2.15
C ALA A 315 -10.66 11.88 -3.17
N SER A 316 -11.97 11.86 -2.91
CA SER A 316 -12.98 12.49 -3.76
C SER A 316 -13.27 13.94 -3.38
N LEU A 317 -12.81 14.43 -2.23
CA LEU A 317 -12.88 15.86 -1.90
C LEU A 317 -11.79 16.64 -2.65
N SER A 318 -12.06 17.91 -2.94
CA SER A 318 -11.05 18.79 -3.54
C SER A 318 -9.83 18.93 -2.62
N ILE A 319 -8.68 19.31 -3.20
CA ILE A 319 -7.45 19.50 -2.42
C ILE A 319 -7.65 20.58 -1.36
N ASP A 320 -8.28 21.69 -1.74
CA ASP A 320 -8.56 22.80 -0.83
C ASP A 320 -9.49 22.40 0.31
N GLU A 321 -10.51 21.57 0.04
CA GLU A 321 -11.45 21.09 1.08
C GLU A 321 -10.78 20.12 2.06
N ARG A 322 -9.90 19.23 1.56
CA ARG A 322 -9.11 18.34 2.43
C ARG A 322 -8.14 19.12 3.29
N ASN A 323 -7.37 20.02 2.71
CA ASN A 323 -6.42 20.86 3.45
C ASN A 323 -7.14 21.69 4.52
N ARG A 324 -8.32 22.26 4.21
CA ARG A 324 -9.13 22.99 5.18
C ARG A 324 -9.61 22.08 6.32
N SER A 325 -10.08 20.88 6.00
CA SER A 325 -10.56 19.91 6.99
C SER A 325 -9.43 19.41 7.91
N GLU A 326 -8.27 19.13 7.34
CA GLU A 326 -7.08 18.68 8.06
C GLU A 326 -6.52 19.80 8.96
N GLN A 327 -6.44 21.03 8.46
CA GLN A 327 -6.03 22.20 9.27
C GLN A 327 -7.01 22.49 10.40
N ALA A 328 -8.32 22.52 10.11
CA ALA A 328 -9.34 22.77 11.13
C ALA A 328 -9.35 21.68 12.21
N PHE A 329 -9.10 20.43 11.80
CA PHE A 329 -8.92 19.34 12.75
C PHE A 329 -7.64 19.49 13.59
N ALA A 330 -6.53 19.93 12.98
CA ALA A 330 -5.27 20.18 13.69
C ALA A 330 -5.45 21.21 14.82
N GLU A 331 -6.22 22.27 14.58
CA GLU A 331 -6.45 23.38 15.52
C GLU A 331 -7.55 23.11 16.56
N ALA A 332 -8.54 22.28 16.24
CA ALA A 332 -9.65 21.96 17.14
C ALA A 332 -9.25 20.96 18.25
N ARG A 333 -9.95 21.00 19.39
CA ARG A 333 -9.75 20.07 20.53
C ARG A 333 -10.85 19.03 20.68
N ASP A 334 -12.13 19.44 20.71
CA ASP A 334 -13.27 18.52 20.75
C ASP A 334 -13.87 18.36 19.36
N CYS A 335 -13.34 17.40 18.61
CA CYS A 335 -13.77 17.16 17.24
C CYS A 335 -13.52 15.72 16.80
N VAL A 336 -14.23 15.34 15.74
CA VAL A 336 -14.07 14.08 15.04
C VAL A 336 -13.60 14.37 13.62
N ILE A 337 -12.62 13.64 13.10
CA ILE A 337 -12.36 13.57 11.67
C ILE A 337 -12.64 12.15 11.18
N VAL A 338 -13.52 12.02 10.18
CA VAL A 338 -13.83 10.74 9.54
C VAL A 338 -13.08 10.65 8.22
N SER A 339 -12.30 9.58 8.03
CA SER A 339 -11.43 9.45 6.88
C SER A 339 -11.37 8.05 6.30
N THR A 340 -11.08 7.97 5.01
CA THR A 340 -10.57 6.73 4.38
C THR A 340 -9.09 6.53 4.71
N SER A 341 -8.37 5.70 3.96
CA SER A 341 -6.90 5.54 4.06
C SER A 341 -6.09 6.82 3.75
N THR A 342 -6.74 7.93 3.41
CA THR A 342 -6.07 9.23 3.16
C THR A 342 -5.27 9.75 4.36
N LEU A 343 -5.70 9.46 5.59
CA LEU A 343 -4.99 9.85 6.82
C LEU A 343 -4.21 8.68 7.46
N GLU A 344 -4.14 7.54 6.78
CA GLU A 344 -3.42 6.35 7.23
C GLU A 344 -1.90 6.51 7.09
N LEU A 345 -1.47 7.17 6.02
CA LEU A 345 -0.07 7.35 5.64
C LEU A 345 0.46 8.72 6.06
N GLY A 346 1.57 8.74 6.81
CA GLY A 346 2.52 9.84 7.05
C GLY A 346 2.09 11.29 7.35
N ILE A 347 0.82 11.68 7.20
CA ILE A 347 0.37 13.06 7.43
C ILE A 347 0.28 13.30 8.94
N ASP A 348 0.83 14.43 9.37
CA ASP A 348 0.71 14.90 10.74
C ASP A 348 -0.60 15.67 10.89
N VAL A 349 -1.55 15.10 11.62
CA VAL A 349 -2.86 15.72 11.94
C VAL A 349 -2.89 16.28 13.37
N GLY A 350 -1.72 16.41 13.98
CA GLY A 350 -1.52 16.83 15.35
C GLY A 350 -1.81 15.73 16.36
N ASP A 351 -1.90 16.12 17.62
CA ASP A 351 -2.14 15.21 18.75
C ASP A 351 -3.53 14.58 18.68
N LEU A 352 -3.57 13.24 18.71
CA LEU A 352 -4.78 12.43 18.73
C LEU A 352 -4.93 11.76 20.09
N ASP A 353 -6.16 11.75 20.61
CA ASP A 353 -6.49 11.01 21.83
C ASP A 353 -6.92 9.58 21.49
N ARG A 354 -7.72 9.41 20.42
CA ARG A 354 -8.25 8.10 20.02
C ARG A 354 -8.30 7.85 18.53
N VAL A 355 -8.14 6.57 18.19
CA VAL A 355 -8.48 6.02 16.89
C VAL A 355 -9.72 5.14 17.03
N ILE A 356 -10.67 5.31 16.12
CA ILE A 356 -11.86 4.47 16.00
C ILE A 356 -11.85 3.87 14.60
N GLN A 357 -12.00 2.57 14.51
CA GLN A 357 -12.06 1.82 13.26
C GLN A 357 -13.49 1.33 13.03
N ILE A 358 -14.11 1.74 11.92
CA ILE A 358 -15.44 1.23 11.54
C ILE A 358 -15.27 -0.02 10.69
N ASP A 359 -15.99 -1.09 11.04
CA ASP A 359 -15.80 -2.43 10.46
C ASP A 359 -14.33 -2.90 10.55
N SER A 360 -13.89 -3.84 9.71
CA SER A 360 -12.52 -4.34 9.70
C SER A 360 -11.73 -3.73 8.53
N PRO A 361 -10.51 -3.22 8.76
CA PRO A 361 -9.60 -2.91 7.67
C PRO A 361 -9.28 -4.18 6.87
N ALA A 362 -8.75 -3.98 5.65
CA ALA A 362 -8.40 -5.06 4.75
C ALA A 362 -7.12 -5.81 5.14
N SER A 363 -6.26 -5.22 5.98
CA SER A 363 -4.96 -5.77 6.34
C SER A 363 -4.48 -5.38 7.74
N VAL A 364 -3.65 -6.23 8.34
CA VAL A 364 -2.97 -5.94 9.61
C VAL A 364 -2.01 -4.76 9.46
N ALA A 365 -1.30 -4.66 8.32
CA ALA A 365 -0.46 -3.51 8.01
C ALA A 365 -1.23 -2.18 8.09
N SER A 366 -2.44 -2.15 7.51
CA SER A 366 -3.31 -0.97 7.56
C SER A 366 -3.75 -0.66 9.00
N PHE A 367 -4.14 -1.68 9.76
CA PHE A 367 -4.48 -1.52 11.16
C PHE A 367 -3.32 -0.94 11.99
N LEU A 368 -2.10 -1.43 11.82
CA LEU A 368 -0.93 -0.93 12.55
C LEU A 368 -0.61 0.53 12.22
N GLN A 369 -0.78 0.93 10.94
CA GLN A 369 -0.64 2.33 10.52
C GLN A 369 -1.68 3.24 11.18
N ARG A 370 -2.93 2.77 11.31
CA ARG A 370 -4.03 3.46 11.99
C ARG A 370 -3.77 3.52 13.49
N LEU A 371 -3.39 2.42 14.14
CA LEU A 371 -3.04 2.36 15.57
C LEU A 371 -1.85 3.28 15.91
N GLY A 372 -0.88 3.43 15.00
CA GLY A 372 0.26 4.35 15.14
C GLY A 372 -0.07 5.85 15.03
N ARG A 373 -1.36 6.21 14.90
CA ARG A 373 -1.82 7.61 14.91
C ARG A 373 -2.02 8.12 16.35
N THR A 374 -2.29 7.25 17.32
CA THR A 374 -2.33 7.59 18.76
C THR A 374 -1.04 7.18 19.47
N GLY A 375 -0.90 7.51 20.75
CA GLY A 375 0.26 7.12 21.54
C GLY A 375 1.58 7.80 21.13
N ARG A 376 1.52 9.04 20.62
CA ARG A 376 2.70 9.81 20.19
C ARG A 376 3.27 10.71 21.30
N ARG A 377 2.46 11.07 22.29
CA ARG A 377 2.86 11.88 23.44
C ARG A 377 3.52 11.00 24.50
N ALA A 378 4.46 11.57 25.25
CA ALA A 378 4.92 10.94 26.49
C ALA A 378 3.71 10.61 27.37
N ASP A 379 3.74 9.45 28.02
CA ASP A 379 2.67 8.94 28.90
C ASP A 379 1.32 8.63 28.23
N THR A 380 1.27 8.52 26.89
CA THR A 380 0.06 8.06 26.18
C THR A 380 0.23 6.66 25.58
N VAL A 381 -0.83 5.85 25.66
CA VAL A 381 -0.86 4.50 25.09
C VAL A 381 -1.51 4.53 23.71
N ARG A 382 -0.95 3.78 22.77
CA ARG A 382 -1.60 3.54 21.47
C ARG A 382 -2.91 2.83 21.70
N ASN A 383 -4.00 3.36 21.15
CA ASN A 383 -5.33 2.80 21.35
C ASN A 383 -6.13 2.78 20.05
N CYS A 384 -7.02 1.79 19.93
CA CYS A 384 -7.97 1.68 18.83
C CYS A 384 -9.26 0.98 19.28
N LEU A 385 -10.41 1.60 19.01
CA LEU A 385 -11.73 1.01 19.21
C LEU A 385 -12.33 0.56 17.88
N PHE A 386 -12.61 -0.73 17.72
CA PHE A 386 -13.31 -1.27 16.56
C PHE A 386 -14.82 -1.28 16.79
N LEU A 387 -15.56 -0.65 15.89
CA LEU A 387 -17.02 -0.61 15.88
C LEU A 387 -17.56 -1.29 14.62
N THR A 388 -18.01 -2.52 14.77
CA THR A 388 -18.46 -3.33 13.62
C THR A 388 -19.97 -3.20 13.40
N THR A 389 -20.37 -3.07 12.14
CA THR A 389 -21.76 -2.83 11.73
C THR A 389 -22.46 -4.09 11.21
N ARG A 390 -21.71 -5.14 10.87
CA ARG A 390 -22.22 -6.40 10.30
C ARG A 390 -21.55 -7.60 10.95
N LYS A 391 -22.24 -8.74 10.99
CA LYS A 391 -21.72 -10.00 11.56
C LYS A 391 -20.42 -10.44 10.88
N ASP A 392 -20.37 -10.41 9.54
CA ASP A 392 -19.15 -10.74 8.78
C ASP A 392 -17.98 -9.81 9.09
N SER A 393 -18.26 -8.52 9.32
CA SER A 393 -17.23 -7.54 9.68
C SER A 393 -16.73 -7.72 11.11
N LEU A 394 -17.57 -8.22 12.03
CA LEU A 394 -17.14 -8.65 13.37
C LEU A 394 -16.17 -9.82 13.27
N LEU A 395 -16.52 -10.86 12.50
CA LEU A 395 -15.67 -12.02 12.29
C LEU A 395 -14.34 -11.64 11.62
N GLN A 396 -14.38 -10.79 10.60
CA GLN A 396 -13.18 -10.30 9.92
C GLN A 396 -12.29 -9.49 10.88
N ALA A 397 -12.87 -8.59 11.69
CA ALA A 397 -12.12 -7.81 12.67
C ALA A 397 -11.47 -8.72 13.73
N ALA A 398 -12.20 -9.72 14.22
CA ALA A 398 -11.67 -10.69 15.18
C ALA A 398 -10.50 -11.49 14.59
N GLY A 399 -10.62 -11.98 13.34
CA GLY A 399 -9.54 -12.66 12.63
C GLY A 399 -8.32 -11.78 12.40
N LEU A 400 -8.53 -10.51 12.04
CA LEU A 400 -7.45 -9.54 11.87
C LEU A 400 -6.71 -9.26 13.19
N LEU A 401 -7.44 -9.10 14.29
CA LEU A 401 -6.86 -8.88 15.61
C LEU A 401 -6.13 -10.13 16.15
N LEU A 402 -6.59 -11.33 15.76
CA LEU A 402 -5.88 -12.57 16.05
C LEU A 402 -4.52 -12.61 15.32
N LEU A 403 -4.48 -12.27 14.03
CA LEU A 403 -3.22 -12.19 13.28
C LEU A 403 -2.27 -11.14 13.86
N TRP A 404 -2.79 -9.95 14.16
CA TRP A 404 -2.02 -8.89 14.82
C TRP A 404 -1.40 -9.37 16.13
N SER A 405 -2.16 -10.07 16.97
CA SER A 405 -1.66 -10.60 18.25
C SER A 405 -0.50 -11.59 18.11
N ARG A 406 -0.38 -12.22 16.94
CA ARG A 406 0.68 -13.16 16.57
C ARG A 406 1.87 -12.49 15.88
N TRP A 407 1.93 -11.15 15.88
CA TRP A 407 2.95 -10.37 15.15
C TRP A 407 2.95 -10.63 13.64
N TRP A 408 1.85 -11.16 13.09
CA TRP A 408 1.75 -11.42 11.66
C TRP A 408 1.33 -10.15 10.93
N VAL A 409 2.05 -9.84 9.85
CA VAL A 409 1.74 -8.76 8.92
C VAL A 409 1.84 -9.33 7.52
N GLU A 410 1.00 -8.84 6.61
CA GLU A 410 0.99 -9.28 5.22
C GLU A 410 2.39 -9.13 4.58
N PRO A 411 2.86 -10.13 3.81
CA PRO A 411 4.01 -9.94 2.95
C PRO A 411 3.64 -8.96 1.83
N VAL A 412 4.56 -8.05 1.52
CA VAL A 412 4.42 -7.13 0.39
C VAL A 412 5.15 -7.76 -0.80
N LEU A 413 4.37 -8.14 -1.82
CA LEU A 413 4.88 -8.78 -3.03
C LEU A 413 4.58 -7.90 -4.24
N PRO A 414 5.55 -7.69 -5.15
CA PRO A 414 5.32 -6.99 -6.40
C PRO A 414 4.26 -7.72 -7.24
N PRO A 415 3.32 -7.00 -7.86
CA PRO A 415 2.35 -7.61 -8.76
C PRO A 415 3.10 -8.41 -9.85
N PRO A 416 2.73 -9.68 -10.08
CA PRO A 416 3.43 -10.50 -11.07
C PRO A 416 3.20 -9.96 -12.48
N GLU A 417 4.15 -10.24 -13.36
CA GLU A 417 4.04 -9.99 -14.80
C GLU A 417 3.66 -8.55 -15.18
N PRO A 418 4.46 -7.51 -14.84
CA PRO A 418 4.17 -6.10 -15.14
C PRO A 418 4.32 -5.72 -16.63
N ARG A 419 3.79 -6.53 -17.54
CA ARG A 419 4.02 -6.43 -19.00
C ARG A 419 3.58 -5.09 -19.59
N HIS A 420 2.48 -4.53 -19.10
CA HIS A 420 2.00 -3.21 -19.50
C HIS A 420 2.96 -2.07 -19.10
N LEU A 421 3.70 -2.23 -17.99
CA LEU A 421 4.74 -1.28 -17.61
C LEU A 421 6.00 -1.45 -18.45
N VAL A 422 6.33 -2.67 -18.89
CA VAL A 422 7.41 -2.87 -19.87
C VAL A 422 7.10 -2.14 -21.18
N ALA A 423 5.86 -2.26 -21.68
CA ALA A 423 5.41 -1.51 -22.85
C ALA A 423 5.54 0.01 -22.65
N GLN A 424 5.11 0.52 -21.50
CA GLN A 424 5.25 1.94 -21.16
C GLN A 424 6.71 2.39 -21.06
N GLN A 425 7.58 1.59 -20.45
CA GLN A 425 8.99 1.92 -20.25
C GLN A 425 9.79 1.88 -21.57
N LEU A 426 9.47 1.00 -22.51
CA LEU A 426 10.03 1.01 -23.87
C LEU A 426 9.73 2.33 -24.59
N LEU A 427 8.49 2.82 -24.49
CA LEU A 427 8.12 4.13 -25.03
C LEU A 427 8.83 5.27 -24.28
N ALA A 428 8.90 5.19 -22.95
CA ALA A 428 9.50 6.23 -22.12
C ALA A 428 11.01 6.37 -22.33
N VAL A 429 11.76 5.27 -22.43
CA VAL A 429 13.19 5.32 -22.71
C VAL A 429 13.48 5.81 -24.13
N THR A 430 12.64 5.44 -25.10
CA THR A 430 12.73 5.96 -26.47
C THR A 430 12.51 7.47 -26.51
N LEU A 431 11.58 8.00 -25.71
CA LEU A 431 11.40 9.45 -25.53
C LEU A 431 12.60 10.11 -24.83
N GLN A 432 13.15 9.50 -23.79
CA GLN A 432 14.32 10.01 -23.07
C GLN A 432 15.55 10.13 -23.98
N GLN A 433 15.82 9.10 -24.79
CA GLN A 433 17.04 9.01 -25.60
C GLN A 433 16.85 9.50 -27.04
N HIS A 434 15.62 9.86 -27.41
CA HIS A 434 15.15 10.16 -28.76
C HIS A 434 15.22 9.01 -29.77
N LYS A 435 16.09 8.03 -29.55
CA LYS A 435 16.26 6.81 -30.33
C LYS A 435 16.75 5.68 -29.43
N LEU A 436 16.38 4.45 -29.77
CA LEU A 436 16.79 3.26 -29.03
C LEU A 436 17.30 2.18 -29.99
N GLY A 437 18.39 1.48 -29.67
CA GLY A 437 18.88 0.39 -30.52
C GLY A 437 17.98 -0.84 -30.41
N ASP A 438 17.50 -1.37 -31.54
CA ASP A 438 16.63 -2.56 -31.60
C ASP A 438 17.29 -3.85 -31.06
N GLN A 439 18.63 -3.89 -31.01
CA GLN A 439 19.41 -4.98 -30.40
C GLN A 439 20.00 -4.65 -29.03
N LEU A 440 19.81 -3.43 -28.52
CA LEU A 440 20.44 -2.98 -27.26
C LEU A 440 19.43 -2.53 -26.20
N TRP A 441 18.15 -2.44 -26.55
CA TRP A 441 17.09 -1.94 -25.67
C TRP A 441 17.01 -2.67 -24.32
N ASP A 442 17.31 -3.98 -24.29
CA ASP A 442 17.25 -4.81 -23.08
C ASP A 442 18.30 -4.41 -22.02
N ARG A 443 19.30 -3.61 -22.41
CA ARG A 443 20.36 -3.11 -21.52
C ARG A 443 19.97 -1.83 -20.79
N GLU A 444 18.85 -1.21 -21.14
CA GLU A 444 18.44 0.09 -20.57
C GLU A 444 17.99 0.02 -19.10
N TRP A 445 17.78 -1.19 -18.58
CA TRP A 445 17.42 -1.42 -17.17
C TRP A 445 18.43 -2.32 -16.43
N ASN A 446 19.68 -2.34 -16.88
CA ASN A 446 20.81 -3.00 -16.20
C ASN A 446 20.60 -4.51 -15.94
N GLY A 447 19.68 -5.17 -16.65
CA GLY A 447 19.33 -6.59 -16.44
C GLY A 447 18.12 -6.83 -15.50
N LEU A 448 17.35 -5.78 -15.15
CA LEU A 448 16.13 -5.92 -14.36
C LEU A 448 15.07 -6.73 -15.12
N THR A 449 14.74 -7.92 -14.64
CA THR A 449 13.60 -8.71 -15.13
C THR A 449 12.27 -8.01 -14.75
N PRO A 450 11.25 -7.92 -15.63
CA PRO A 450 11.14 -8.48 -16.98
C PRO A 450 11.46 -7.46 -18.10
N PHE A 451 12.29 -6.44 -17.85
CA PHE A 451 12.70 -5.44 -18.85
C PHE A 451 13.88 -5.93 -19.72
N ASP A 452 14.04 -7.24 -19.82
CA ASP A 452 15.06 -7.93 -20.58
C ASP A 452 14.48 -8.52 -21.88
N ARG A 453 15.25 -9.36 -22.58
CA ARG A 453 14.83 -10.00 -23.83
C ARG A 453 13.57 -10.86 -23.73
N SER A 454 13.07 -11.23 -22.55
CA SER A 454 11.77 -11.89 -22.40
C SER A 454 10.61 -11.00 -22.89
N ALA A 455 10.79 -9.69 -22.96
CA ALA A 455 9.80 -8.73 -23.44
C ALA A 455 9.81 -8.51 -24.96
N GLU A 456 10.58 -9.27 -25.74
CA GLU A 456 10.60 -9.21 -27.21
C GLU A 456 9.19 -9.27 -27.85
N PRO A 457 8.22 -10.10 -27.39
CA PRO A 457 6.86 -10.07 -27.93
C PRO A 457 6.14 -8.72 -27.75
N ILE A 458 6.47 -7.98 -26.70
CA ILE A 458 5.93 -6.64 -26.43
C ILE A 458 6.55 -5.64 -27.39
N LEU A 459 7.88 -5.65 -27.54
CA LEU A 459 8.57 -4.78 -28.49
C LEU A 459 8.05 -4.98 -29.92
N ARG A 460 7.93 -6.23 -30.37
CA ARG A 460 7.38 -6.56 -31.68
C ARG A 460 6.00 -5.94 -31.89
N HIS A 461 5.11 -6.09 -30.91
CA HIS A 461 3.77 -5.51 -30.98
C HIS A 461 3.80 -3.98 -31.04
N LEU A 462 4.66 -3.33 -30.27
CA LEU A 462 4.81 -1.86 -30.33
C LEU A 462 5.24 -1.40 -31.72
N THR A 463 6.12 -2.16 -32.40
CA THR A 463 6.57 -1.86 -33.76
C THR A 463 5.48 -2.15 -34.80
N GLU A 464 4.82 -3.31 -34.72
CA GLU A 464 3.78 -3.73 -35.67
C GLU A 464 2.54 -2.81 -35.64
N GLU A 465 2.15 -2.32 -34.46
CA GLU A 465 1.01 -1.42 -34.28
C GLU A 465 1.39 0.08 -34.43
N GLY A 466 2.65 0.39 -34.76
CA GLY A 466 3.14 1.75 -35.00
C GLY A 466 3.26 2.64 -33.76
N PHE A 467 3.33 2.04 -32.56
CA PHE A 467 3.74 2.77 -31.35
C PHE A 467 5.23 3.12 -31.38
N LEU A 468 6.04 2.26 -31.98
CA LEU A 468 7.44 2.50 -32.30
C LEU A 468 7.64 2.34 -33.81
N ASP A 469 8.42 3.23 -34.42
CA ASP A 469 8.89 3.08 -35.80
C ASP A 469 10.35 2.59 -35.78
N THR A 470 10.75 1.85 -36.82
CA THR A 470 12.13 1.35 -36.97
C THR A 470 12.77 1.89 -38.24
N ASP A 471 13.99 2.43 -38.12
CA ASP A 471 14.83 2.84 -39.24
C ASP A 471 16.31 2.56 -38.93
N GLY A 472 16.98 1.81 -39.80
CA GLY A 472 18.41 1.52 -39.68
C GLY A 472 18.85 0.82 -38.38
N GLY A 473 17.99 -0.02 -37.78
CA GLY A 473 18.26 -0.68 -36.48
C GLY A 473 18.03 0.23 -35.26
N LEU A 474 17.40 1.38 -35.47
CA LEU A 474 17.02 2.32 -34.43
C LEU A 474 15.50 2.41 -34.35
N LEU A 475 14.99 2.43 -33.11
CA LEU A 475 13.60 2.60 -32.75
C LEU A 475 13.34 4.06 -32.40
N PHE A 476 12.21 4.58 -32.87
CA PHE A 476 11.71 5.93 -32.62
C PHE A 476 10.26 5.87 -32.16
N VAL A 477 9.76 6.93 -31.54
CA VAL A 477 8.34 7.03 -31.21
C VAL A 477 7.53 7.13 -32.50
N GLY A 478 6.61 6.19 -32.71
CA GLY A 478 5.78 6.11 -33.90
C GLY A 478 4.46 6.92 -33.81
N PRO A 479 3.72 7.05 -34.93
CA PRO A 479 2.50 7.84 -35.01
C PRO A 479 1.38 7.42 -34.05
N GLU A 480 1.27 6.11 -33.74
CA GLU A 480 0.22 5.61 -32.84
C GLU A 480 0.48 6.05 -31.39
N ALA A 481 1.75 6.08 -30.97
CA ALA A 481 2.13 6.58 -29.66
C ALA A 481 1.86 8.09 -29.54
N GLU A 482 2.17 8.88 -30.56
CA GLU A 482 1.81 10.31 -30.63
C GLU A 482 0.28 10.51 -30.55
N ARG A 483 -0.48 9.73 -31.31
CA ARG A 483 -1.95 9.81 -31.34
C ARG A 483 -2.58 9.49 -29.99
N ARG A 484 -2.09 8.44 -29.31
CA ARG A 484 -2.65 7.95 -28.03
C ARG A 484 -2.14 8.73 -26.83
N PHE A 485 -0.84 8.98 -26.77
CA PHE A 485 -0.15 9.49 -25.59
C PHE A 485 0.48 10.87 -25.77
N GLY A 486 0.70 11.34 -27.01
CA GLY A 486 1.42 12.61 -27.29
C GLY A 486 0.72 13.87 -26.75
N ARG A 487 -0.56 13.77 -26.40
CA ARG A 487 -1.31 14.88 -25.75
C ARG A 487 -0.59 15.32 -24.47
N ARG A 488 -0.44 16.64 -24.33
CA ARG A 488 0.24 17.27 -23.17
C ARG A 488 1.66 16.73 -22.97
N HIS A 489 2.42 16.53 -24.05
CA HIS A 489 3.82 16.11 -24.03
C HIS A 489 4.02 14.77 -23.31
N PHE A 490 3.25 13.74 -23.68
CA PHE A 490 3.40 12.38 -23.15
C PHE A 490 3.24 12.25 -21.62
N ILE A 491 2.61 13.23 -20.97
CA ILE A 491 2.39 13.20 -19.51
C ILE A 491 1.61 11.95 -19.06
N GLU A 492 0.79 11.37 -19.94
CA GLU A 492 0.05 10.14 -19.64
C GLU A 492 0.96 8.92 -19.42
N LEU A 493 2.15 8.90 -20.06
CA LEU A 493 3.17 7.86 -19.85
C LEU A 493 3.89 8.02 -18.50
N THR A 494 3.80 9.17 -17.83
CA THR A 494 4.52 9.42 -16.57
C THR A 494 3.82 8.84 -15.34
N ALA A 495 2.55 8.49 -15.44
CA ALA A 495 1.79 7.94 -14.32
C ALA A 495 1.48 6.46 -14.56
N SER A 496 1.69 5.59 -13.59
CA SER A 496 1.44 4.14 -13.69
C SER A 496 0.08 3.70 -13.15
N PHE A 497 -0.67 4.58 -12.46
CA PHE A 497 -1.99 4.25 -11.89
C PHE A 497 -3.18 4.69 -12.78
N THR A 498 -4.28 3.95 -12.67
CA THR A 498 -5.57 4.25 -13.31
C THR A 498 -6.56 4.71 -12.25
N ALA A 499 -7.12 5.92 -12.40
CA ALA A 499 -8.27 6.36 -11.61
C ALA A 499 -9.55 6.16 -12.42
N PRO A 500 -10.63 5.60 -11.85
CA PRO A 500 -11.91 5.51 -12.54
C PRO A 500 -12.40 6.91 -12.96
N PRO A 501 -13.11 7.04 -14.09
CA PRO A 501 -13.60 8.33 -14.55
C PRO A 501 -14.59 8.91 -13.53
N GLN A 502 -14.38 10.16 -13.14
CA GLN A 502 -15.23 10.89 -12.19
C GLN A 502 -15.70 12.22 -12.78
N PHE A 503 -16.81 12.75 -12.25
CA PHE A 503 -17.31 14.08 -12.57
C PHE A 503 -16.91 15.08 -11.49
N THR A 504 -16.40 16.25 -11.88
CA THR A 504 -16.09 17.34 -10.95
C THR A 504 -17.39 18.03 -10.50
N VAL A 505 -17.60 18.13 -9.19
CA VAL A 505 -18.75 18.76 -8.55
C VAL A 505 -18.43 20.20 -8.16
N LEU A 506 -19.23 21.14 -8.66
CA LEU A 506 -19.04 22.58 -8.52
C LEU A 506 -20.25 23.24 -7.85
N SER A 507 -20.00 24.04 -6.82
CA SER A 507 -20.99 24.97 -6.25
C SER A 507 -20.59 26.39 -6.67
N GLY A 508 -21.30 26.95 -7.65
CA GLY A 508 -20.88 28.19 -8.32
C GLY A 508 -19.52 28.00 -9.02
N ARG A 509 -18.47 28.68 -8.51
CA ARG A 509 -17.09 28.58 -9.01
C ARG A 509 -16.20 27.65 -8.16
N THR A 510 -16.70 27.19 -7.02
CA THR A 510 -15.92 26.43 -6.05
C THR A 510 -16.00 24.95 -6.34
N GLU A 511 -14.85 24.27 -6.46
CA GLU A 511 -14.78 22.82 -6.55
C GLU A 511 -14.93 22.17 -5.18
N ILE A 512 -16.02 21.41 -5.01
CA ILE A 512 -16.30 20.67 -3.78
C ILE A 512 -15.56 19.32 -3.80
N GLY A 513 -15.53 18.68 -4.96
CA GLY A 513 -14.90 17.37 -5.13
C GLY A 513 -15.34 16.65 -6.39
N ARG A 514 -15.39 15.32 -6.32
CA ARG A 514 -15.64 14.44 -7.46
C ARG A 514 -16.61 13.31 -7.12
N THR A 515 -17.59 13.08 -7.99
CA THR A 515 -18.58 12.01 -7.85
C THR A 515 -18.46 10.97 -8.96
N ASP A 516 -18.95 9.76 -8.67
CA ASP A 516 -19.05 8.69 -9.65
C ASP A 516 -20.18 8.98 -10.67
N PRO A 517 -19.96 8.70 -11.98
CA PRO A 517 -20.98 8.90 -13.02
C PRO A 517 -22.27 8.13 -12.76
N SER A 518 -22.21 6.95 -12.14
CA SER A 518 -23.39 6.12 -11.86
C SER A 518 -24.41 6.85 -10.99
N VAL A 519 -23.94 7.73 -10.09
CA VAL A 519 -24.83 8.54 -9.25
C VAL A 519 -25.68 9.50 -10.09
N LEU A 520 -25.14 9.92 -11.23
CA LEU A 520 -25.72 10.87 -12.18
C LEU A 520 -26.52 10.21 -13.32
N THR A 521 -26.39 8.90 -13.53
CA THR A 521 -27.13 8.19 -14.59
C THR A 521 -28.29 7.37 -14.05
N GLU A 522 -28.26 6.98 -12.78
CA GLU A 522 -29.31 6.17 -12.14
C GLU A 522 -30.67 6.91 -12.15
N GLU A 523 -31.71 6.23 -12.65
CA GLU A 523 -33.10 6.70 -12.65
C GLU A 523 -33.67 6.65 -11.24
N ARG A 524 -34.29 7.76 -10.79
CA ARG A 524 -34.78 7.88 -9.41
C ARG A 524 -36.01 8.78 -9.34
N PRO A 525 -37.00 8.46 -8.49
CA PRO A 525 -38.09 9.38 -8.17
C PRO A 525 -37.57 10.54 -7.31
N GLY A 526 -37.90 11.78 -7.68
CA GLY A 526 -37.61 12.99 -6.91
C GLY A 526 -36.33 13.74 -7.31
N PRO A 527 -36.00 14.83 -6.58
CA PRO A 527 -34.88 15.70 -6.93
C PRO A 527 -33.54 15.01 -6.68
N ARG A 528 -32.63 15.10 -7.65
CA ARG A 528 -31.33 14.43 -7.59
C ARG A 528 -30.40 15.16 -6.61
N ARG A 529 -30.12 14.53 -5.47
CA ARG A 529 -29.21 15.05 -4.43
C ARG A 529 -27.95 14.19 -4.29
N LEU A 530 -26.81 14.85 -4.13
CA LEU A 530 -25.51 14.25 -3.82
C LEU A 530 -25.17 14.46 -2.35
N LEU A 531 -24.48 13.49 -1.74
CA LEU A 531 -23.86 13.65 -0.43
C LEU A 531 -22.34 13.76 -0.64
N LEU A 532 -21.78 14.94 -0.36
CA LEU A 532 -20.36 15.23 -0.55
C LEU A 532 -19.86 16.25 0.48
N GLY A 533 -18.76 15.97 1.16
CA GLY A 533 -18.25 16.80 2.25
C GLY A 533 -19.18 16.82 3.48
N GLY A 534 -19.98 15.77 3.67
CA GLY A 534 -20.96 15.61 4.74
C GLY A 534 -22.14 16.56 4.62
N ARG A 535 -22.39 17.08 3.42
CA ARG A 535 -23.46 18.02 3.10
C ARG A 535 -24.26 17.53 1.92
N SER A 536 -25.56 17.84 1.92
CA SER A 536 -26.48 17.51 0.85
C SER A 536 -26.46 18.61 -0.22
N TRP A 537 -26.36 18.19 -1.47
CA TRP A 537 -26.22 19.08 -2.62
C TRP A 537 -27.26 18.73 -3.68
N GLN A 538 -28.10 19.69 -4.06
CA GLN A 538 -29.06 19.54 -5.15
C GLN A 538 -28.35 19.68 -6.50
N VAL A 539 -28.45 18.66 -7.37
CA VAL A 539 -27.94 18.76 -8.74
C VAL A 539 -28.86 19.66 -9.55
N THR A 540 -28.27 20.69 -10.18
CA THR A 540 -28.98 21.65 -11.04
C THR A 540 -28.67 21.42 -12.51
N TYR A 541 -27.39 21.15 -12.85
CA TYR A 541 -26.97 20.96 -14.24
C TYR A 541 -25.79 19.97 -14.36
N ILE A 542 -25.75 19.19 -15.45
CA ILE A 542 -24.70 18.21 -15.73
C ILE A 542 -24.12 18.48 -17.13
N ASP A 543 -22.83 18.83 -17.21
CA ASP A 543 -22.06 18.94 -18.45
C ASP A 543 -21.31 17.61 -18.67
N TRP A 544 -21.89 16.73 -19.48
CA TRP A 544 -21.33 15.42 -19.83
C TRP A 544 -20.03 15.52 -20.62
N LEU A 545 -19.90 16.53 -21.49
CA LEU A 545 -18.74 16.70 -22.35
C LEU A 545 -17.51 17.10 -21.53
N ARG A 546 -17.68 18.03 -20.58
CA ARG A 546 -16.61 18.49 -19.68
C ARG A 546 -16.49 17.68 -18.39
N LYS A 547 -17.36 16.69 -18.20
CA LYS A 547 -17.47 15.86 -16.99
C LYS A 547 -17.63 16.72 -15.72
N ARG A 548 -18.56 17.67 -15.73
CA ARG A 548 -18.84 18.59 -14.62
C ARG A 548 -20.30 18.50 -14.17
N VAL A 549 -20.53 18.65 -12.87
CA VAL A 549 -21.85 18.73 -12.25
C VAL A 549 -21.92 20.02 -11.44
N PHE A 550 -22.98 20.78 -11.65
CA PHE A 550 -23.26 21.99 -10.89
C PHE A 550 -24.32 21.68 -9.84
N VAL A 551 -24.08 22.17 -8.62
CA VAL A 551 -24.93 21.91 -7.47
C VAL A 551 -25.21 23.15 -6.66
N GLU A 552 -26.32 23.12 -5.92
CA GLU A 552 -26.70 24.11 -4.90
C GLU A 552 -26.89 23.41 -3.54
N PRO A 553 -26.68 24.11 -2.40
CA PRO A 553 -26.93 23.54 -1.09
C PRO A 553 -28.38 23.03 -0.94
N ALA A 554 -28.56 21.90 -0.27
CA ALA A 554 -29.88 21.32 -0.01
C ALA A 554 -30.03 20.87 1.44
N ASP A 555 -31.28 20.87 1.93
CA ASP A 555 -31.61 20.35 3.26
C ASP A 555 -31.76 18.83 3.22
N GLY A 556 -30.77 18.14 3.78
CA GLY A 556 -30.81 16.70 4.04
C GLY A 556 -30.88 15.78 2.81
N GLY A 557 -30.65 14.49 3.08
CA GLY A 557 -30.64 13.43 2.07
C GLY A 557 -29.41 13.48 1.16
N GLY A 558 -29.53 12.89 -0.03
CA GLY A 558 -28.44 12.77 -0.99
C GLY A 558 -27.76 11.41 -0.97
N VAL A 559 -27.13 11.07 -2.10
CA VAL A 559 -26.50 9.76 -2.30
C VAL A 559 -24.99 9.91 -2.38
N ALA A 560 -24.32 9.06 -1.62
CA ALA A 560 -22.88 8.87 -1.59
C ALA A 560 -22.58 7.46 -2.12
N LYS A 561 -22.16 7.35 -3.37
CA LYS A 561 -21.88 6.07 -4.05
C LYS A 561 -20.67 6.25 -4.96
N TRP A 562 -19.70 5.35 -4.79
CA TRP A 562 -18.52 5.24 -5.62
C TRP A 562 -18.36 3.77 -6.00
N MET A 563 -18.10 3.50 -7.27
CA MET A 563 -17.70 2.15 -7.65
C MET A 563 -16.28 1.91 -7.15
N SER A 564 -16.10 0.91 -6.28
CA SER A 564 -14.77 0.41 -5.96
C SER A 564 -14.22 -0.29 -7.20
N GLY A 565 -13.12 0.24 -7.75
CA GLY A 565 -12.44 -0.36 -8.89
C GLY A 565 -11.47 -1.43 -8.40
N GLY A 566 -11.58 -2.64 -8.95
CA GLY A 566 -10.66 -3.75 -8.69
C GLY A 566 -11.33 -4.94 -8.01
N ILE A 567 -10.79 -6.13 -8.26
CA ILE A 567 -11.14 -7.34 -7.52
C ILE A 567 -10.26 -7.32 -6.26
N ALA A 568 -10.81 -6.86 -5.14
CA ALA A 568 -10.16 -6.89 -3.85
C ALA A 568 -10.88 -7.94 -2.99
N GLY A 569 -10.19 -9.03 -2.67
CA GLY A 569 -10.66 -10.05 -1.75
C GLY A 569 -9.70 -10.18 -0.57
N LEU A 570 -10.14 -10.91 0.45
CA LEU A 570 -9.38 -11.20 1.66
C LEU A 570 -8.21 -12.15 1.34
N SER A 571 -7.16 -12.05 2.14
CA SER A 571 -5.99 -12.92 2.04
C SER A 571 -6.29 -14.32 2.59
N TYR A 572 -5.48 -15.28 2.17
CA TYR A 572 -5.49 -16.64 2.73
C TYR A 572 -5.34 -16.61 4.25
N ALA A 573 -4.35 -15.89 4.78
CA ALA A 573 -4.10 -15.83 6.21
C ALA A 573 -5.28 -15.23 7.01
N LEU A 574 -5.92 -14.18 6.50
CA LEU A 574 -7.06 -13.55 7.18
C LEU A 574 -8.28 -14.46 7.23
N THR A 575 -8.61 -15.11 6.11
CA THR A 575 -9.72 -16.07 6.08
C THR A 575 -9.44 -17.31 6.95
N ARG A 576 -8.17 -17.75 7.04
CA ARG A 576 -7.77 -18.79 8.00
C ARG A 576 -7.95 -18.35 9.46
N ALA A 577 -7.56 -17.11 9.79
CA ALA A 577 -7.78 -16.58 11.13
C ALA A 577 -9.27 -16.44 11.47
N MET A 578 -10.11 -16.01 10.52
CA MET A 578 -11.58 -16.01 10.68
C MET A 578 -12.11 -17.42 10.96
N ARG A 579 -11.64 -18.42 10.21
CA ARG A 579 -11.98 -19.83 10.47
C ARG A 579 -11.58 -20.27 11.88
N GLU A 580 -10.41 -19.87 12.37
CA GLU A 580 -9.99 -20.17 13.75
C GLU A 580 -10.90 -19.51 14.80
N VAL A 581 -11.38 -18.29 14.54
CA VAL A 581 -12.36 -17.61 15.41
C VAL A 581 -13.67 -18.38 15.48
N LEU A 582 -14.17 -18.89 14.35
CA LEU A 582 -15.35 -19.76 14.31
C LEU A 582 -15.13 -21.12 14.99
N LEU A 583 -13.89 -21.60 15.04
CA LEU A 583 -13.53 -22.83 15.77
C LEU A 583 -13.32 -22.61 17.29
N GLY A 584 -13.43 -21.37 17.77
CA GLY A 584 -13.40 -21.06 19.21
C GLY A 584 -12.23 -20.20 19.68
N THR A 585 -11.34 -19.75 18.79
CA THR A 585 -10.19 -18.91 19.18
C THR A 585 -10.56 -17.43 19.21
N ASP A 586 -10.63 -16.82 20.39
CA ASP A 586 -10.85 -15.38 20.50
C ASP A 586 -9.55 -14.56 20.37
N PRO A 587 -9.59 -13.38 19.74
CA PRO A 587 -8.44 -12.48 19.71
C PRO A 587 -8.14 -11.96 21.14
N PRO A 588 -6.88 -11.82 21.55
CA PRO A 588 -6.50 -11.40 22.90
C PRO A 588 -6.62 -9.87 23.08
N VAL A 589 -7.82 -9.34 22.86
CA VAL A 589 -8.22 -7.93 23.00
C VAL A 589 -9.44 -7.82 23.91
N VAL A 590 -9.82 -6.61 24.28
CA VAL A 590 -11.08 -6.43 25.03
C VAL A 590 -12.25 -6.66 24.07
N LEU A 591 -13.07 -7.66 24.35
CA LEU A 591 -14.33 -7.88 23.67
C LEU A 591 -15.45 -7.32 24.53
N THR A 592 -16.35 -6.53 23.93
CA THR A 592 -17.58 -6.15 24.63
C THR A 592 -18.51 -7.37 24.76
N ARG A 593 -19.41 -7.36 25.76
CA ARG A 593 -20.44 -8.40 25.90
C ARG A 593 -21.28 -8.61 24.64
N ARG A 594 -21.49 -7.55 23.85
CA ARG A 594 -22.19 -7.65 22.56
C ARG A 594 -21.36 -8.44 21.55
N ALA A 595 -20.08 -8.10 21.40
CA ALA A 595 -19.18 -8.82 20.49
C ALA A 595 -19.07 -10.31 20.87
N GLU A 596 -18.89 -10.61 22.16
CA GLU A 596 -18.84 -11.98 22.68
C GLU A 596 -20.11 -12.77 22.35
N ALA A 597 -21.29 -12.19 22.62
CA ALA A 597 -22.57 -12.84 22.37
C ALA A 597 -22.79 -13.13 20.88
N TYR A 598 -22.43 -12.20 20.00
CA TYR A 598 -22.59 -12.39 18.55
C TYR A 598 -21.58 -13.38 17.97
N LEU A 599 -20.33 -13.41 18.46
CA LEU A 599 -19.37 -14.45 18.06
C LEU A 599 -19.82 -15.84 18.54
N ALA A 600 -20.36 -15.93 19.77
CA ALA A 600 -20.94 -17.17 20.28
C ALA A 600 -22.13 -17.65 19.43
N GLU A 601 -23.03 -16.74 19.05
CA GLU A 601 -24.14 -17.04 18.14
C GLU A 601 -23.63 -17.61 16.81
N GLN A 602 -22.64 -16.96 16.16
CA GLN A 602 -22.07 -17.47 14.90
C GLN A 602 -21.38 -18.82 15.04
N ARG A 603 -20.73 -19.09 16.18
CA ARG A 603 -20.13 -20.40 16.49
C ARG A 603 -21.19 -21.49 16.62
N GLU A 604 -22.38 -21.16 17.10
CA GLU A 604 -23.48 -22.10 17.26
C GLU A 604 -24.25 -22.30 15.95
N THR A 605 -24.52 -21.23 15.20
CA THR A 605 -25.41 -21.26 14.03
C THR A 605 -24.67 -21.51 12.71
N ASP A 606 -23.53 -20.85 12.50
CA ASP A 606 -22.87 -20.79 11.18
C ASP A 606 -21.70 -21.78 11.12
N ALA A 607 -20.94 -21.95 12.21
CA ALA A 607 -19.74 -22.78 12.21
C ALA A 607 -19.98 -24.27 11.85
N PRO A 608 -21.04 -24.96 12.32
CA PRO A 608 -21.24 -26.39 12.05
C PRO A 608 -21.26 -26.76 10.56
N ASP A 609 -21.79 -25.87 9.71
CA ASP A 609 -21.93 -26.09 8.28
C ASP A 609 -20.82 -25.44 7.45
N THR A 610 -19.91 -24.67 8.07
CA THR A 610 -18.92 -23.87 7.33
C THR A 610 -17.47 -24.15 7.72
N VAL A 611 -17.21 -24.69 8.92
CA VAL A 611 -15.87 -25.01 9.41
C VAL A 611 -15.81 -26.38 10.07
N HIS A 612 -14.65 -27.04 9.96
CA HIS A 612 -14.36 -28.28 10.67
C HIS A 612 -12.89 -28.26 11.12
N PRO A 613 -12.52 -28.71 12.33
CA PRO A 613 -11.17 -28.51 12.87
C PRO A 613 -10.04 -29.01 11.97
N HIS A 614 -10.21 -30.20 11.37
CA HIS A 614 -9.13 -30.91 10.65
C HIS A 614 -9.29 -30.93 9.13
N THR A 615 -10.45 -30.53 8.60
CA THR A 615 -10.77 -30.67 7.17
C THR A 615 -11.40 -29.40 6.63
N THR A 616 -11.39 -29.24 5.31
CA THR A 616 -12.36 -28.34 4.65
C THR A 616 -13.69 -29.08 4.46
N LEU A 617 -14.78 -28.34 4.21
CA LEU A 617 -16.12 -28.89 4.10
C LEU A 617 -16.69 -28.66 2.70
N VAL A 618 -17.29 -29.69 2.11
CA VAL A 618 -18.25 -29.51 1.02
C VAL A 618 -19.63 -29.78 1.59
N THR A 619 -20.50 -28.78 1.56
CA THR A 619 -21.87 -28.85 2.09
C THR A 619 -22.89 -28.64 0.99
N ARG A 620 -23.97 -29.43 1.02
CA ARG A 620 -25.11 -29.29 0.10
C ARG A 620 -26.36 -28.86 0.87
N VAL A 621 -26.96 -27.73 0.47
CA VAL A 621 -28.27 -27.26 0.96
C VAL A 621 -29.18 -27.03 -0.25
N GLY A 622 -30.09 -27.97 -0.50
CA GLY A 622 -30.89 -27.96 -1.73
C GLY A 622 -30.00 -28.09 -2.98
N SER A 623 -30.10 -27.12 -3.89
CA SER A 623 -29.28 -27.03 -5.10
C SER A 623 -27.94 -26.32 -4.90
N ASP A 624 -27.68 -25.81 -3.70
CA ASP A 624 -26.48 -25.05 -3.39
C ASP A 624 -25.40 -25.96 -2.79
N VAL A 625 -24.39 -26.27 -3.61
CA VAL A 625 -23.23 -27.06 -3.20
C VAL A 625 -22.04 -26.12 -3.05
N ARG A 626 -21.51 -26.02 -1.83
CA ARG A 626 -20.41 -25.10 -1.51
C ARG A 626 -19.23 -25.85 -0.95
N TRP A 627 -18.03 -25.52 -1.42
CA TRP A 627 -16.77 -25.92 -0.80
C TRP A 627 -16.23 -24.76 0.04
N TRP A 628 -16.28 -24.91 1.37
CA TRP A 628 -15.76 -23.97 2.35
C TRP A 628 -14.25 -24.14 2.51
N THR A 629 -13.49 -23.39 1.72
CA THR A 629 -12.03 -23.46 1.65
C THR A 629 -11.34 -22.59 2.70
N TRP A 630 -11.93 -21.43 3.03
CA TRP A 630 -11.32 -20.38 3.86
C TRP A 630 -9.91 -20.02 3.40
N ALA A 631 -9.78 -19.74 2.10
CA ALA A 631 -8.50 -19.59 1.42
C ALA A 631 -8.26 -18.20 0.83
N GLY A 632 -9.21 -17.29 0.96
CA GLY A 632 -9.18 -15.98 0.31
C GLY A 632 -9.55 -16.06 -1.16
N TYR A 633 -9.87 -14.90 -1.74
CA TYR A 633 -10.41 -14.82 -3.10
C TYR A 633 -9.45 -15.38 -4.15
N ARG A 634 -8.17 -15.02 -4.11
CA ARG A 634 -7.20 -15.39 -5.16
C ARG A 634 -6.97 -16.90 -5.23
N ALA A 635 -6.83 -17.54 -4.08
CA ALA A 635 -6.68 -18.99 -4.02
C ALA A 635 -7.96 -19.67 -4.54
N ASN A 636 -9.13 -19.16 -4.15
CA ASN A 636 -10.40 -19.67 -4.65
C ASN A 636 -10.56 -19.46 -6.17
N ALA A 637 -10.15 -18.32 -6.72
CA ALA A 637 -10.14 -18.09 -8.15
C ALA A 637 -9.24 -19.08 -8.90
N THR A 638 -8.04 -19.37 -8.37
CA THR A 638 -7.15 -20.41 -8.91
C THR A 638 -7.79 -21.80 -8.81
N LEU A 639 -8.42 -22.13 -7.68
CA LEU A 639 -9.09 -23.42 -7.49
C LEU A 639 -10.28 -23.60 -8.44
N ALA A 640 -11.09 -22.56 -8.64
CA ALA A 640 -12.23 -22.60 -9.56
C ALA A 640 -11.78 -22.87 -11.00
N ALA A 641 -10.72 -22.19 -11.46
CA ALA A 641 -10.16 -22.40 -12.79
C ALA A 641 -9.42 -23.74 -12.93
N THR A 642 -8.87 -24.28 -11.84
CA THR A 642 -8.20 -25.58 -11.84
C THR A 642 -9.20 -26.73 -11.84
N LEU A 643 -10.32 -26.59 -11.12
CA LEU A 643 -11.34 -27.62 -10.92
C LEU A 643 -12.60 -27.37 -11.77
N GLN A 644 -12.43 -26.93 -13.02
CA GLN A 644 -13.55 -26.58 -13.93
C GLN A 644 -14.58 -27.71 -14.13
N SER A 645 -14.18 -28.98 -13.98
CA SER A 645 -15.08 -30.13 -14.08
C SER A 645 -16.11 -30.23 -12.95
N VAL A 646 -15.88 -29.54 -11.82
CA VAL A 646 -16.74 -29.60 -10.63
C VAL A 646 -17.14 -28.21 -10.10
N ALA A 647 -16.45 -27.15 -10.49
CA ALA A 647 -16.83 -25.77 -10.17
C ALA A 647 -18.08 -25.33 -10.96
N ASP A 648 -18.91 -24.47 -10.37
CA ASP A 648 -20.01 -23.82 -11.11
C ASP A 648 -19.43 -22.70 -12.00
N PRO A 649 -19.55 -22.80 -13.35
CA PRO A 649 -18.98 -21.81 -14.26
C PRO A 649 -19.69 -20.45 -14.23
N LEU A 650 -20.91 -20.37 -13.69
CA LEU A 650 -21.71 -19.14 -13.67
C LEU A 650 -21.50 -18.32 -12.40
N GLN A 651 -20.91 -18.91 -11.36
CA GLN A 651 -20.75 -18.26 -10.06
C GLN A 651 -19.30 -17.87 -9.80
N ARG A 652 -19.14 -16.63 -9.34
CA ARG A 652 -17.80 -16.13 -9.00
C ARG A 652 -17.34 -16.71 -7.66
N PRO A 653 -16.06 -17.04 -7.53
CA PRO A 653 -15.44 -17.38 -6.25
C PRO A 653 -15.67 -16.30 -5.19
N THR A 654 -15.78 -16.72 -3.93
CA THR A 654 -15.80 -15.82 -2.77
C THR A 654 -14.50 -15.95 -1.96
N ASP A 655 -14.36 -15.19 -0.88
CA ASP A 655 -13.19 -15.29 0.01
C ASP A 655 -13.15 -16.60 0.81
N CYS A 656 -14.30 -17.08 1.26
CA CYS A 656 -14.38 -18.21 2.19
C CYS A 656 -14.82 -19.52 1.53
N TRP A 657 -15.45 -19.47 0.35
CA TRP A 657 -16.00 -20.65 -0.30
C TRP A 657 -16.12 -20.52 -1.83
N LEU A 658 -16.28 -21.68 -2.47
CA LEU A 658 -16.51 -21.87 -3.91
C LEU A 658 -17.83 -22.58 -4.14
N ARG A 659 -18.60 -22.14 -5.14
CA ARG A 659 -19.77 -22.91 -5.58
C ARG A 659 -19.33 -24.04 -6.50
N LEU A 660 -19.84 -25.23 -6.23
CA LEU A 660 -19.69 -26.41 -7.07
C LEU A 660 -20.98 -26.68 -7.83
N ARG A 661 -20.90 -27.50 -8.88
CA ARG A 661 -22.07 -27.88 -9.68
C ARG A 661 -23.14 -28.54 -8.81
N GLU A 662 -24.40 -28.26 -9.13
CA GLU A 662 -25.55 -28.84 -8.42
C GLU A 662 -25.58 -30.37 -8.53
N ASP A 663 -25.16 -30.95 -9.65
CA ASP A 663 -25.16 -32.40 -9.90
C ASP A 663 -23.95 -33.13 -9.31
N LEU A 664 -23.07 -32.45 -8.56
CA LEU A 664 -21.83 -33.02 -8.04
C LEU A 664 -22.05 -34.29 -7.20
N THR A 665 -21.41 -35.39 -7.59
CA THR A 665 -21.33 -36.62 -6.80
C THR A 665 -19.98 -36.77 -6.07
N PRO A 666 -19.88 -37.62 -5.03
CA PRO A 666 -18.58 -37.93 -4.42
C PRO A 666 -17.55 -38.48 -5.41
N ALA A 667 -17.97 -39.31 -6.38
CA ALA A 667 -17.07 -39.87 -7.39
C ALA A 667 -16.50 -38.77 -8.30
N ASP A 668 -17.33 -37.84 -8.76
CA ASP A 668 -16.89 -36.68 -9.56
C ASP A 668 -15.86 -35.84 -8.81
N TRP A 669 -16.11 -35.62 -7.51
CA TRP A 669 -15.20 -34.87 -6.64
C TRP A 669 -13.82 -35.53 -6.53
N HIS A 670 -13.79 -36.84 -6.25
CA HIS A 670 -12.54 -37.59 -6.14
C HIS A 670 -11.77 -37.59 -7.47
N ALA A 671 -12.45 -37.89 -8.58
CA ALA A 671 -11.85 -37.87 -9.91
C ALA A 671 -11.29 -36.49 -10.28
N ALA A 672 -12.02 -35.41 -9.98
CA ALA A 672 -11.55 -34.05 -10.25
C ALA A 672 -10.28 -33.69 -9.48
N ARG A 673 -10.18 -34.10 -8.20
CA ARG A 673 -8.98 -33.85 -7.37
C ARG A 673 -7.78 -34.66 -7.80
N GLU A 674 -7.96 -35.93 -8.18
CA GLU A 674 -6.87 -36.78 -8.69
C GLU A 674 -6.29 -36.23 -10.00
N ASN A 675 -7.16 -35.69 -10.86
CA ASN A 675 -6.77 -35.14 -12.16
C ASN A 675 -5.99 -33.80 -12.09
N VAL A 676 -5.95 -33.10 -10.95
CA VAL A 676 -5.20 -31.84 -10.83
C VAL A 676 -3.70 -32.04 -11.01
N GLY A 677 -3.14 -33.15 -10.50
CA GLY A 677 -1.70 -33.41 -10.51
C GLY A 677 -0.89 -32.24 -9.92
N ALA A 678 0.17 -31.82 -10.62
CA ALA A 678 1.00 -30.66 -10.23
C ALA A 678 0.60 -29.33 -10.90
N ASN A 679 -0.41 -29.36 -11.78
CA ASN A 679 -0.71 -28.29 -12.73
C ASN A 679 -1.91 -27.46 -12.26
N LEU A 680 -1.62 -26.33 -11.63
CA LEU A 680 -2.65 -25.32 -11.34
C LEU A 680 -2.84 -24.39 -12.54
N VAL A 681 -4.08 -23.96 -12.74
CA VAL A 681 -4.49 -23.14 -13.89
C VAL A 681 -4.67 -21.69 -13.46
N LEU A 682 -4.31 -20.75 -14.35
CA LEU A 682 -4.57 -19.34 -14.13
C LEU A 682 -6.09 -19.07 -14.15
N PRO A 683 -6.60 -18.16 -13.29
CA PRO A 683 -8.01 -17.79 -13.31
C PRO A 683 -8.46 -17.23 -14.65
N ASP A 684 -9.70 -17.57 -15.04
CA ASP A 684 -10.35 -16.96 -16.20
C ASP A 684 -10.62 -15.47 -15.94
N VAL A 685 -10.36 -14.64 -16.95
CA VAL A 685 -10.49 -13.18 -16.87
C VAL A 685 -11.47 -12.70 -17.93
N ASP A 686 -12.51 -11.99 -17.50
CA ASP A 686 -13.39 -11.25 -18.42
C ASP A 686 -12.54 -10.20 -19.18
N PRO A 687 -12.54 -10.17 -20.52
CA PRO A 687 -11.79 -9.19 -21.30
C PRO A 687 -12.07 -7.73 -20.89
N ARG A 688 -13.24 -7.43 -20.32
CA ARG A 688 -13.55 -6.11 -19.77
C ARG A 688 -12.67 -5.72 -18.57
N ALA A 689 -12.17 -6.69 -17.80
CA ALA A 689 -11.27 -6.46 -16.67
C ALA A 689 -9.91 -5.91 -17.13
N VAL A 690 -9.48 -6.22 -18.37
CA VAL A 690 -8.27 -5.68 -18.98
C VAL A 690 -8.32 -4.15 -19.11
N ARG A 691 -9.52 -3.56 -19.23
CA ARG A 691 -9.69 -2.09 -19.28
C ARG A 691 -9.18 -1.38 -18.01
N GLY A 692 -9.05 -2.09 -16.89
CA GLY A 692 -8.44 -1.57 -15.67
C GLY A 692 -6.91 -1.48 -15.73
N LEU A 693 -6.26 -2.26 -16.61
CA LEU A 693 -4.82 -2.28 -16.79
C LEU A 693 -4.39 -1.07 -17.63
N LYS A 694 -3.62 -0.16 -17.03
CA LYS A 694 -3.07 1.00 -17.74
C LYS A 694 -2.15 0.54 -18.88
N PHE A 695 -2.06 1.29 -19.97
CA PHE A 695 -1.21 0.95 -21.12
C PHE A 695 -1.51 -0.41 -21.78
N SER A 696 -2.62 -1.07 -21.43
CA SER A 696 -3.11 -2.28 -22.12
C SER A 696 -3.32 -2.06 -23.62
N ALA A 697 -3.58 -0.83 -24.05
CA ALA A 697 -3.64 -0.45 -25.45
C ALA A 697 -2.32 -0.64 -26.22
N ALA A 698 -1.18 -0.66 -25.52
CA ALA A 698 0.15 -0.83 -26.07
C ALA A 698 0.70 -2.26 -25.80
N LEU A 699 -0.21 -3.20 -25.52
CA LEU A 699 0.12 -4.58 -25.18
C LEU A 699 -0.77 -5.53 -25.99
N PRO A 700 -0.26 -6.68 -26.47
CA PRO A 700 -1.09 -7.69 -27.08
C PRO A 700 -2.22 -8.12 -26.14
N GLU A 701 -3.44 -8.27 -26.67
CA GLU A 701 -4.63 -8.60 -25.86
C GLU A 701 -4.42 -9.85 -25.00
N HIS A 702 -3.84 -10.90 -25.57
CA HIS A 702 -3.54 -12.15 -24.85
C HIS A 702 -2.56 -11.96 -23.68
N LEU A 703 -1.54 -11.09 -23.83
CA LEU A 703 -0.61 -10.76 -22.74
C LEU A 703 -1.27 -9.88 -21.68
N ALA A 704 -2.18 -9.00 -22.08
CA ALA A 704 -2.95 -8.17 -21.16
C ALA A 704 -3.89 -9.03 -20.29
N VAL A 705 -4.60 -9.99 -20.91
CA VAL A 705 -5.42 -10.99 -20.21
C VAL A 705 -4.56 -11.84 -19.27
N ALA A 706 -3.44 -12.38 -19.76
CA ALA A 706 -2.53 -13.20 -18.95
C ALA A 706 -1.94 -12.42 -17.75
N THR A 707 -1.71 -11.11 -17.91
CA THR A 707 -1.23 -10.24 -16.82
C THR A 707 -2.28 -10.10 -15.71
N VAL A 708 -3.54 -9.87 -16.08
CA VAL A 708 -4.64 -9.81 -15.09
C VAL A 708 -4.84 -11.17 -14.44
N ALA A 709 -4.77 -12.26 -15.21
CA ALA A 709 -4.95 -13.62 -14.69
C ALA A 709 -3.87 -13.98 -13.67
N ALA A 710 -2.60 -13.68 -13.95
CA ALA A 710 -1.48 -13.89 -13.02
C ALA A 710 -1.66 -13.13 -11.69
N ARG A 711 -2.22 -11.92 -11.73
CA ARG A 711 -2.51 -11.12 -10.52
C ARG A 711 -3.64 -11.68 -9.68
N LEU A 712 -4.61 -12.36 -10.31
CA LEU A 712 -5.72 -13.00 -9.61
C LEU A 712 -5.36 -14.37 -9.06
N ALA A 713 -4.25 -14.96 -9.51
CA ALA A 713 -3.84 -16.28 -9.08
C ALA A 713 -3.17 -16.26 -7.69
N ASP A 714 -3.42 -17.30 -6.90
CA ASP A 714 -2.60 -17.67 -5.73
C ASP A 714 -2.38 -19.18 -5.74
N PHE A 715 -1.27 -19.58 -6.37
CA PHE A 715 -0.90 -20.98 -6.51
C PHE A 715 -0.48 -21.62 -5.19
N GLN A 716 0.13 -20.86 -4.26
CA GLN A 716 0.54 -21.40 -2.97
C GLN A 716 -0.68 -21.69 -2.09
N GLY A 717 -1.60 -20.73 -1.98
CA GLY A 717 -2.86 -20.88 -1.27
C GLY A 717 -3.70 -22.02 -1.86
N ALA A 718 -3.83 -22.10 -3.18
CA ALA A 718 -4.56 -23.18 -3.84
C ALA A 718 -3.94 -24.57 -3.57
N ARG A 719 -2.61 -24.72 -3.66
CA ARG A 719 -1.92 -25.97 -3.29
C ARG A 719 -2.16 -26.33 -1.82
N ALA A 720 -2.08 -25.36 -0.92
CA ALA A 720 -2.30 -25.57 0.51
C ALA A 720 -3.73 -26.04 0.83
N VAL A 721 -4.73 -25.61 0.06
CA VAL A 721 -6.10 -26.12 0.18
C VAL A 721 -6.24 -27.51 -0.42
N LEU A 722 -5.66 -27.75 -1.59
CA LEU A 722 -5.72 -29.05 -2.27
C LEU A 722 -5.00 -30.17 -1.52
N SER A 723 -4.02 -29.85 -0.67
CA SER A 723 -3.37 -30.84 0.19
C SER A 723 -4.19 -31.19 1.43
N GLN A 724 -5.24 -30.44 1.75
CA GLN A 724 -6.08 -30.69 2.93
C GLN A 724 -7.11 -31.79 2.68
N PRO A 725 -7.42 -32.61 3.70
CA PRO A 725 -8.57 -33.51 3.64
C PRO A 725 -9.87 -32.70 3.52
N VAL A 726 -10.84 -33.27 2.81
CA VAL A 726 -12.15 -32.66 2.56
C VAL A 726 -13.21 -33.62 3.08
N ARG A 727 -14.18 -33.11 3.85
CA ARG A 727 -15.35 -33.85 4.30
C ARG A 727 -16.57 -33.43 3.48
N LEU A 728 -17.25 -34.41 2.89
CA LEU A 728 -18.48 -34.22 2.13
C LEU A 728 -19.68 -34.39 3.07
N VAL A 729 -20.54 -33.38 3.18
CA VAL A 729 -21.72 -33.36 4.06
C VAL A 729 -22.97 -33.11 3.20
N GLY A 730 -23.96 -33.98 3.31
CA GLY A 730 -25.18 -33.93 2.48
C GLY A 730 -24.99 -34.43 1.04
N LEU A 731 -23.82 -35.00 0.71
CA LEU A 731 -23.51 -35.65 -0.56
C LEU A 731 -23.51 -37.19 -0.38
N SER A 732 -24.63 -37.75 0.07
CA SER A 732 -24.81 -39.20 0.12
C SER A 732 -25.20 -39.73 -1.26
N GLY A 733 -24.37 -40.57 -1.86
CA GLY A 733 -24.67 -41.24 -3.12
C GLY A 733 -25.77 -42.28 -2.95
N SER A 734 -26.75 -42.29 -3.85
CA SER A 734 -27.40 -43.54 -4.22
C SER A 734 -26.35 -44.39 -4.93
N ALA A 735 -25.91 -45.46 -4.27
CA ALA A 735 -25.14 -46.53 -4.92
C ALA A 735 -25.98 -47.23 -5.99
#